data_AF-A0A3M1CX74-F1
#
_entry.id   AF-A0A3M1CX74-F1
#
_cell.length_a   1.000
_cell.length_b   1.000
_cell.length_c   1.000
_cell.angle_alpha   90.00
_cell.angle_beta   90.00
_cell.angle_gamma   90.00
#
_symmetry.space_group_name_H-M   'P 1'
#
loop_
_entity.id
_entity.type
_entity.pdbx_description
1 polymer ?
#
loop_
_entity_poly.entity_id
_entity_poly.type
_entity_poly.pdbx_seq_one_letter_code
_entity_poly.pdbx_strand_id
1 'polypeptide(L)'
;RAVSAAEGANANILTLFRRKVTRLEKEARERAGDDAWSEHLGLLPVILEVLSDLTAEGGRVRIDDADVVARVMAVDPEFTARRVRVALATLQEHGLVDRYLPPPRGLRSPQPEYSLSTRHLSDYVLASRLARMTVAALSPGDPVAFPPSLRSRDAASVLYAAQLAEQGHFVVDISWMKPPPGLRVIHAQALSLLPPPLAETRRDEIVNWLVESTALNRALVRGLVLAVSRVPGHPLGPLALDEALRGLALAVRDPVWSVPEDLDGTGPWRRCFDRILDEFGLARQDPWNGPPLVAAWATSTVIEQRRQRVRASLAVWGSGRLGEMVRLLEHLSSVDDPQILDDCVVAALGAAIGAPLDDPALPELARLMDSLFFSPEARAWTESIPVRVAARGVVERAALALPGEFAAELERARPPYAPRGGWPEVDREEVLADGFFGGKIVTGDLSRYVAERCFRRFSETATSGGGYWDGPIDHALLRAMDEGRLVAPPKLAEQREAALAAREEKSQRDRASREDLFAQLRAWYEERTGNGADELDEGGLLTWATEQPEMKEDRAERHPTPVYSEEFQQLLAHVDAELGVSDPNPRAVRNGMVAHLVKAWGWSRDGFSHHDWDKPPEVVDDAIGQRHGSSASHGSRSAVCQFREKYVWAAVDRIAGALADRMPVWNRDEARWERLTNLDGLGHGLPDPLPHTEHGDGGDEDLQDAWTPDGVLVDQFEDVDDLGQRAERWLTEGVHPDPTIFLAGEVERWPDAVVLGFSHWRRGHQSCIDQLVQVRAFGVRPGDLDLLRRDAPFVLLEHYDRAAWIEEGVYAAPALTCWAPWFTWRGTDQGYVSYTGDGDPQPIEVRAAMASVTARFEGDWPQEPDVWMLGPDLGRAFGVAGMRGGRWLRHYLDGRGEPVATERDVKPPYYTFDHHYLVTDRKRLVDALAAEGFIPMWIIRVLWEATPALFMRGYEFDPRPGLVHQSRDTVWMVIGDPVSGDTEVVLLADALEPWHRRADDNEDTEEDEE
;
A
#
# COMPACT_ATOMS: atom_id res chain seq x y z
N ARG A 1 -8.26 -49.60 -0.33
CA ARG A 1 -8.30 -49.58 1.14
C ARG A 1 -7.72 -48.25 1.58
N ALA A 2 -8.46 -47.48 2.38
CA ALA A 2 -8.05 -46.18 2.87
C ALA A 2 -6.75 -46.32 3.67
N VAL A 3 -5.75 -45.52 3.30
CA VAL A 3 -4.54 -45.33 4.11
C VAL A 3 -4.99 -44.53 5.34
N SER A 4 -4.62 -44.96 6.54
CA SER A 4 -4.91 -44.16 7.74
C SER A 4 -4.22 -42.80 7.61
N ALA A 5 -4.83 -41.72 8.12
CA ALA A 5 -4.23 -40.37 8.03
C ALA A 5 -2.79 -40.32 8.60
N ALA A 6 -2.50 -41.15 9.62
CA ALA A 6 -1.16 -41.29 10.21
C ALA A 6 -0.16 -42.04 9.30
N GLU A 7 -0.58 -43.02 8.51
CA GLU A 7 0.27 -43.70 7.52
C GLU A 7 0.41 -42.90 6.21
N GLY A 8 -0.56 -42.04 5.90
CA GLY A 8 -0.51 -41.10 4.77
C GLY A 8 0.44 -39.94 5.04
N ALA A 9 0.48 -39.45 6.28
CA ALA A 9 1.39 -38.38 6.70
C ALA A 9 2.88 -38.80 6.73
N ASN A 10 3.16 -40.10 6.89
CA ASN A 10 4.53 -40.65 6.96
C ASN A 10 5.04 -41.27 5.63
N ALA A 11 4.22 -41.30 4.58
CA ALA A 11 4.63 -41.86 3.29
C ALA A 11 5.20 -40.76 2.39
N ASN A 12 6.52 -40.75 2.18
CA ASN A 12 7.14 -39.90 1.16
C ASN A 12 6.68 -40.31 -0.26
N ILE A 13 6.85 -39.42 -1.24
CA ILE A 13 6.40 -39.67 -2.62
C ILE A 13 7.01 -40.95 -3.22
N LEU A 14 8.24 -41.30 -2.83
CA LEU A 14 8.93 -42.52 -3.26
C LEU A 14 8.21 -43.77 -2.77
N THR A 15 7.75 -43.77 -1.51
CA THR A 15 6.95 -44.85 -0.93
C THR A 15 5.60 -44.99 -1.64
N LEU A 16 4.97 -43.87 -2.00
CA LEU A 16 3.71 -43.88 -2.76
C LEU A 16 3.91 -44.44 -4.17
N PHE A 17 4.97 -44.05 -4.87
CA PHE A 17 5.31 -44.62 -6.18
C PHE A 17 5.61 -46.11 -6.08
N ARG A 18 6.43 -46.54 -5.11
CA ARG A 18 6.74 -47.95 -4.86
C ARG A 18 5.46 -48.76 -4.65
N ARG A 19 4.56 -48.29 -3.77
CA ARG A 19 3.25 -48.93 -3.52
C ARG A 19 2.38 -48.98 -4.78
N LYS A 20 2.37 -47.91 -5.59
CA LYS A 20 1.60 -47.86 -6.85
C LYS A 20 2.13 -48.87 -7.85
N VAL A 21 3.45 -48.94 -8.06
CA VAL A 21 4.08 -49.93 -8.96
C VAL A 21 3.77 -51.35 -8.49
N THR A 22 3.96 -51.66 -7.20
CA THR A 22 3.67 -53.00 -6.65
C THR A 22 2.20 -53.38 -6.82
N ARG A 23 1.27 -52.43 -6.65
CA ARG A 23 -0.17 -52.66 -6.85
C ARG A 23 -0.48 -52.98 -8.31
N LEU A 24 0.07 -52.21 -9.25
CA LEU A 24 -0.13 -52.43 -10.69
C LEU A 24 0.47 -53.75 -11.17
N GLU A 25 1.64 -54.11 -10.65
CA GLU A 25 2.28 -55.40 -10.94
C GLU A 25 1.40 -56.56 -10.49
N LYS A 26 0.84 -56.47 -9.27
CA LYS A 26 -0.08 -57.48 -8.74
C LYS A 26 -1.34 -57.60 -9.59
N GLU A 27 -1.94 -56.47 -9.96
CA GLU A 27 -3.13 -56.44 -10.81
C GLU A 27 -2.87 -57.04 -12.20
N ALA A 28 -1.75 -56.71 -12.83
CA ALA A 28 -1.37 -57.26 -14.12
C ALA A 28 -1.16 -58.77 -14.07
N ARG A 29 -0.57 -59.28 -12.98
CA ARG A 29 -0.39 -60.71 -12.73
C ARG A 29 -1.71 -61.44 -12.53
N GLU A 30 -2.63 -60.85 -11.75
CA GLU A 30 -3.98 -61.39 -11.54
C GLU A 30 -4.77 -61.49 -12.87
N ARG A 31 -4.64 -60.47 -13.73
CA ARG A 31 -5.28 -60.44 -15.06
C ARG A 31 -4.67 -61.42 -16.05
N ALA A 32 -3.39 -61.74 -15.90
CA ALA A 32 -2.69 -62.69 -16.78
C ALA A 32 -3.16 -64.14 -16.57
N GLY A 33 -3.82 -64.46 -15.45
CA GLY A 33 -4.37 -65.80 -15.18
C GLY A 33 -3.32 -66.90 -15.31
N ASP A 34 -3.56 -67.87 -16.19
CA ASP A 34 -2.62 -68.98 -16.46
C ASP A 34 -1.29 -68.53 -17.08
N ASP A 35 -1.23 -67.32 -17.65
CA ASP A 35 0.01 -66.71 -18.15
C ASP A 35 0.69 -65.81 -17.11
N ALA A 36 0.32 -65.86 -15.83
CA ALA A 36 1.01 -65.11 -14.78
C ALA A 36 2.52 -65.45 -14.72
N TRP A 37 3.34 -64.47 -14.33
CA TRP A 37 4.78 -64.63 -14.10
C TRP A 37 5.11 -64.66 -12.61
N SER A 38 6.28 -65.19 -12.27
CA SER A 38 6.78 -65.33 -10.91
C SER A 38 6.69 -64.04 -10.09
N GLU A 39 6.35 -64.16 -8.80
CA GLU A 39 6.12 -63.01 -7.91
C GLU A 39 7.36 -62.11 -7.71
N HIS A 40 8.55 -62.68 -7.83
CA HIS A 40 9.82 -61.95 -7.69
C HIS A 40 10.22 -61.17 -8.95
N LEU A 41 9.54 -61.40 -10.09
CA LEU A 41 9.79 -60.68 -11.33
C LEU A 41 8.81 -59.50 -11.48
N GLY A 42 9.35 -58.34 -11.87
CA GLY A 42 8.59 -57.13 -12.15
C GLY A 42 8.54 -56.86 -13.66
N LEU A 43 7.49 -57.33 -14.34
CA LEU A 43 7.35 -57.17 -15.79
C LEU A 43 6.96 -55.74 -16.18
N LEU A 44 6.11 -55.05 -15.42
CA LEU A 44 5.68 -53.68 -15.74
C LEU A 44 6.85 -52.69 -15.67
N PRO A 45 7.69 -52.68 -14.60
CA PRO A 45 8.91 -51.88 -14.56
C PRO A 45 9.83 -52.13 -15.75
N VAL A 46 10.06 -53.40 -16.12
CA VAL A 46 10.92 -53.77 -17.25
C VAL A 46 10.38 -53.21 -18.57
N ILE A 47 9.07 -53.25 -18.81
CA ILE A 47 8.46 -52.68 -20.02
C ILE A 47 8.66 -51.16 -20.06
N LEU A 48 8.41 -50.46 -18.94
CA LEU A 48 8.60 -49.01 -18.86
C LEU A 48 10.07 -48.61 -19.07
N GLU A 49 11.01 -49.41 -18.55
CA GLU A 49 12.44 -49.26 -18.76
C GLU A 49 12.83 -49.44 -20.23
N VAL A 50 12.38 -50.52 -20.87
CA VAL A 50 12.66 -50.80 -22.28
C VAL A 50 12.11 -49.68 -23.18
N LEU A 51 10.88 -49.22 -22.92
CA LEU A 51 10.30 -48.10 -23.66
C LEU A 51 11.12 -46.83 -23.49
N SER A 52 11.59 -46.55 -22.27
CA SER A 52 12.47 -45.41 -21.99
C SER A 52 13.80 -45.50 -22.75
N ASP A 53 14.46 -46.66 -22.71
CA ASP A 53 15.76 -46.90 -23.35
C ASP A 53 15.64 -46.76 -24.89
N LEU A 54 14.63 -47.39 -25.50
CA LEU A 54 14.41 -47.32 -26.95
C LEU A 54 14.06 -45.90 -27.42
N THR A 55 13.35 -45.12 -26.60
CA THR A 55 13.08 -43.70 -26.86
C THR A 55 14.38 -42.88 -26.84
N ALA A 56 15.28 -43.17 -25.89
CA ALA A 56 16.55 -42.45 -25.72
C ALA A 56 17.60 -42.82 -26.79
N GLU A 57 17.69 -44.09 -27.17
CA GLU A 57 18.65 -44.59 -28.17
C GLU A 57 18.27 -44.20 -29.61
N GLY A 58 16.98 -44.19 -29.94
CA GLY A 58 16.49 -44.01 -31.31
C GLY A 58 16.04 -42.60 -31.69
N GLY A 59 15.90 -41.68 -30.73
CA GLY A 59 15.26 -40.37 -30.94
C GLY A 59 13.79 -40.45 -31.38
N ARG A 60 13.18 -41.64 -31.33
CA ARG A 60 11.81 -41.90 -31.75
C ARG A 60 10.88 -41.67 -30.56
N VAL A 61 9.83 -40.88 -30.79
CA VAL A 61 8.79 -40.63 -29.77
C VAL A 61 7.89 -41.85 -29.55
N ARG A 62 7.82 -42.75 -30.53
CA ARG A 62 6.98 -43.96 -30.52
C ARG A 62 7.77 -45.17 -30.97
N ILE A 63 7.56 -46.30 -30.30
CA ILE A 63 8.34 -47.53 -30.45
C ILE A 63 7.44 -48.65 -30.96
N ASP A 64 7.86 -49.37 -32.00
CA ASP A 64 7.11 -50.47 -32.59
C ASP A 64 6.90 -51.63 -31.59
N ASP A 65 5.71 -52.25 -31.56
CA ASP A 65 5.38 -53.41 -30.70
C ASP A 65 6.43 -54.52 -30.76
N ALA A 66 6.93 -54.81 -31.97
CA ALA A 66 7.94 -55.85 -32.17
C ALA A 66 9.25 -55.53 -31.46
N ASP A 67 9.68 -54.26 -31.45
CA ASP A 67 10.93 -53.83 -30.81
C ASP A 67 10.79 -53.88 -29.29
N VAL A 68 9.65 -53.43 -28.75
CA VAL A 68 9.35 -53.50 -27.31
C VAL A 68 9.33 -54.96 -26.85
N VAL A 69 8.57 -55.82 -27.54
CA VAL A 69 8.42 -57.23 -27.19
C VAL A 69 9.75 -57.98 -27.28
N ALA A 70 10.51 -57.78 -28.37
CA ALA A 70 11.80 -58.43 -28.54
C ALA A 70 12.79 -58.04 -27.45
N ARG A 71 12.82 -56.75 -27.07
CA ARG A 71 13.74 -56.23 -26.06
C ARG A 71 13.39 -56.69 -24.65
N VAL A 72 12.10 -56.76 -24.31
CA VAL A 72 11.63 -57.28 -23.00
C VAL A 72 11.88 -58.78 -22.88
N MET A 73 11.62 -59.57 -23.93
CA MET A 73 11.91 -61.01 -23.97
C MET A 73 13.38 -61.34 -23.75
N ALA A 74 14.29 -60.43 -24.12
CA ALA A 74 15.72 -60.60 -23.92
C ALA A 74 16.16 -60.40 -22.46
N VAL A 75 15.31 -59.82 -21.60
CA VAL A 75 15.63 -59.55 -20.19
C VAL A 75 15.48 -60.80 -19.32
N ASP A 76 14.41 -61.57 -19.51
CA ASP A 76 14.14 -62.80 -18.76
C ASP A 76 13.36 -63.81 -19.62
N PRO A 77 13.73 -65.11 -19.62
CA PRO A 77 13.02 -66.14 -20.38
C PRO A 77 11.53 -66.30 -20.00
N GLU A 78 11.12 -65.84 -18.82
CA GLU A 78 9.74 -65.87 -18.37
C GLU A 78 8.86 -64.80 -19.09
N PHE A 79 9.46 -63.76 -19.69
CA PHE A 79 8.74 -62.66 -20.32
C PHE A 79 8.30 -62.94 -21.77
N THR A 80 7.37 -63.88 -21.97
CA THR A 80 6.86 -64.21 -23.32
C THR A 80 6.10 -63.05 -23.99
N ALA A 81 6.04 -63.03 -25.32
CA ALA A 81 5.31 -62.00 -26.09
C ALA A 81 3.84 -61.83 -25.65
N ARG A 82 3.18 -62.91 -25.20
CA ARG A 82 1.81 -62.87 -24.66
C ARG A 82 1.76 -62.10 -23.34
N ARG A 83 2.67 -62.41 -22.41
CA ARG A 83 2.81 -61.75 -21.11
C ARG A 83 3.13 -60.26 -21.27
N VAL A 84 4.08 -59.93 -22.15
CA VAL A 84 4.44 -58.55 -22.45
C VAL A 84 3.23 -57.74 -22.95
N ARG A 85 2.40 -58.31 -23.83
CA ARG A 85 1.20 -57.62 -24.34
C ARG A 85 0.10 -57.46 -23.29
N VAL A 86 -0.09 -58.42 -22.39
CA VAL A 86 -1.02 -58.29 -21.23
C VAL A 86 -0.56 -57.16 -20.31
N ALA A 87 0.73 -57.10 -20.03
CA ALA A 87 1.31 -56.03 -19.22
C ALA A 87 1.23 -54.66 -19.93
N LEU A 88 1.50 -54.59 -21.23
CA LEU A 88 1.32 -53.36 -22.03
C LEU A 88 -0.13 -52.87 -22.03
N ALA A 89 -1.11 -53.78 -22.16
CA ALA A 89 -2.53 -53.42 -22.06
C ALA A 89 -2.87 -52.87 -20.67
N THR A 90 -2.35 -53.50 -19.60
CA THR A 90 -2.54 -53.01 -18.23
C THR A 90 -1.92 -51.61 -18.04
N LEU A 91 -0.70 -51.40 -18.53
CA LEU A 91 -0.05 -50.09 -18.51
C LEU A 91 -0.84 -49.05 -19.31
N GLN A 92 -1.43 -49.43 -20.44
CA GLN A 92 -2.27 -48.56 -21.26
C GLN A 92 -3.55 -48.14 -20.54
N GLU A 93 -4.26 -49.07 -19.91
CA GLU A 93 -5.49 -48.78 -19.17
C GLU A 93 -5.27 -47.85 -17.98
N HIS A 94 -4.13 -47.97 -17.30
CA HIS A 94 -3.74 -47.08 -16.21
C HIS A 94 -3.08 -45.78 -16.70
N GLY A 95 -3.07 -45.56 -18.02
CA GLY A 95 -2.56 -44.34 -18.65
C GLY A 95 -1.06 -44.14 -18.46
N LEU A 96 -0.28 -45.22 -18.34
CA LEU A 96 1.19 -45.19 -18.22
C LEU A 96 1.88 -45.34 -19.58
N VAL A 97 1.23 -45.97 -20.55
CA VAL A 97 1.72 -46.19 -21.92
C VAL A 97 0.63 -45.84 -22.93
N ASP A 98 0.96 -45.01 -23.91
CA ASP A 98 0.06 -44.64 -24.99
C ASP A 98 0.24 -45.67 -26.09
N ARG A 99 -0.87 -46.11 -26.66
CA ARG A 99 -0.88 -46.98 -27.82
C ARG A 99 -1.37 -46.20 -29.03
N TYR A 100 -0.52 -46.13 -30.04
CA TYR A 100 -0.85 -45.55 -31.33
C TYR A 100 -0.98 -46.65 -32.38
N LEU A 101 -2.00 -46.57 -33.21
CA LEU A 101 -2.15 -47.41 -34.39
C LEU A 101 -1.90 -46.53 -35.63
N PRO A 102 -0.75 -46.69 -36.31
CA PRO A 102 -0.47 -45.93 -37.53
C PRO A 102 -1.48 -46.29 -38.63
N PRO A 103 -1.79 -45.34 -39.55
CA PRO A 103 -2.65 -45.63 -40.68
C PRO A 103 -2.04 -46.74 -41.55
N PRO A 104 -2.87 -47.64 -42.13
CA PRO A 104 -2.37 -48.76 -42.92
C PRO A 104 -1.55 -48.27 -44.11
N ARG A 105 -0.28 -48.72 -44.18
CA ARG A 105 0.62 -48.48 -45.32
C ARG A 105 0.71 -49.76 -46.17
N GLY A 106 -0.07 -49.80 -47.26
CA GLY A 106 -0.08 -50.94 -48.20
C GLY A 106 -0.82 -52.18 -47.66
N LEU A 107 -0.36 -53.38 -48.04
CA LEU A 107 -0.98 -54.68 -47.65
C LEU A 107 -0.59 -55.17 -46.24
N ARG A 108 0.20 -54.41 -45.48
CA ARG A 108 0.61 -54.78 -44.12
C ARG A 108 -0.42 -54.30 -43.10
N SER A 109 -0.79 -55.16 -42.17
CA SER A 109 -1.64 -54.76 -41.03
C SER A 109 -0.90 -53.72 -40.19
N PRO A 110 -1.57 -52.63 -39.75
CA PRO A 110 -0.95 -51.63 -38.91
C PRO A 110 -0.50 -52.26 -37.59
N GLN A 111 0.79 -52.13 -37.29
CA GLN A 111 1.38 -52.60 -36.04
C GLN A 111 1.23 -51.49 -34.99
N PRO A 112 0.85 -51.82 -33.74
CA PRO A 112 0.76 -50.80 -32.71
C PRO A 112 2.16 -50.27 -32.37
N GLU A 113 2.24 -48.97 -32.15
CA GLU A 113 3.39 -48.28 -31.59
C GLU A 113 3.06 -47.84 -30.16
N TYR A 114 4.06 -47.80 -29.29
CA TYR A 114 3.89 -47.41 -27.90
C TYR A 114 4.77 -46.22 -27.51
N SER A 115 4.29 -45.38 -26.60
CA SER A 115 5.06 -44.31 -25.97
C SER A 115 4.71 -44.19 -24.49
N LEU A 116 5.55 -43.53 -23.68
CA LEU A 116 5.25 -43.31 -22.26
C LEU A 116 4.21 -42.19 -22.10
N SER A 117 3.08 -42.48 -21.46
CA SER A 117 1.99 -41.51 -21.19
C SER A 117 2.24 -40.69 -19.93
N THR A 118 2.54 -41.35 -18.80
CA THR A 118 2.84 -40.66 -17.53
C THR A 118 4.34 -40.54 -17.32
N ARG A 119 4.86 -39.31 -17.31
CA ARG A 119 6.29 -39.08 -17.07
C ARG A 119 6.70 -39.40 -15.64
N HIS A 120 5.91 -39.03 -14.62
CA HIS A 120 6.34 -39.20 -13.21
C HIS A 120 6.61 -40.65 -12.77
N LEU A 121 5.76 -41.61 -13.15
CA LEU A 121 5.94 -43.01 -12.75
C LEU A 121 7.04 -43.69 -13.59
N SER A 122 7.13 -43.38 -14.89
CA SER A 122 8.22 -43.88 -15.72
C SER A 122 9.57 -43.30 -15.29
N ASP A 123 9.60 -42.02 -14.90
CA ASP A 123 10.78 -41.35 -14.36
C ASP A 123 11.21 -41.98 -13.04
N TYR A 124 10.27 -42.34 -12.16
CA TYR A 124 10.55 -43.08 -10.93
C TYR A 124 11.17 -44.46 -11.20
N VAL A 125 10.61 -45.23 -12.15
CA VAL A 125 11.14 -46.55 -12.50
C VAL A 125 12.55 -46.44 -13.10
N LEU A 126 12.74 -45.52 -14.04
CA LEU A 126 14.04 -45.23 -14.64
C LEU A 126 15.07 -44.82 -13.58
N ALA A 127 14.72 -43.86 -12.73
CA ALA A 127 15.54 -43.40 -11.62
C ALA A 127 15.94 -44.54 -10.68
N SER A 128 15.00 -45.42 -10.33
CA SER A 128 15.23 -46.56 -9.44
C SER A 128 16.21 -47.58 -10.02
N ARG A 129 16.12 -47.87 -11.33
CA ARG A 129 17.09 -48.74 -12.02
C ARG A 129 18.47 -48.09 -12.08
N LEU A 130 18.54 -46.85 -12.54
CA LEU A 130 19.82 -46.14 -12.68
C LEU A 130 20.51 -46.00 -11.33
N ALA A 131 19.77 -45.70 -10.25
CA ALA A 131 20.32 -45.63 -8.90
C ALA A 131 20.96 -46.96 -8.47
N ARG A 132 20.27 -48.09 -8.68
CA ARG A 132 20.83 -49.43 -8.40
C ARG A 132 22.09 -49.73 -9.22
N MET A 133 22.09 -49.38 -10.50
CA MET A 133 23.25 -49.57 -11.39
C MET A 133 24.44 -48.73 -10.92
N THR A 134 24.19 -47.48 -10.54
CA THR A 134 25.22 -46.58 -10.00
C THR A 134 25.79 -47.14 -8.70
N VAL A 135 24.94 -47.53 -7.74
CA VAL A 135 25.38 -48.12 -6.46
C VAL A 135 26.25 -49.37 -6.68
N ALA A 136 25.87 -50.23 -7.63
CA ALA A 136 26.67 -51.40 -8.01
C ALA A 136 28.02 -51.05 -8.67
N ALA A 137 28.13 -49.86 -9.27
CA ALA A 137 29.34 -49.36 -9.92
C ALA A 137 30.22 -48.47 -9.02
N LEU A 138 29.77 -48.12 -7.81
CA LEU A 138 30.54 -47.31 -6.86
C LEU A 138 31.72 -48.12 -6.31
N SER A 139 32.92 -47.84 -6.84
CA SER A 139 34.19 -48.28 -6.27
C SER A 139 34.86 -47.12 -5.52
N PRO A 140 35.52 -47.35 -4.37
CA PRO A 140 36.21 -46.28 -3.65
C PRO A 140 37.28 -45.60 -4.53
N GLY A 141 37.11 -44.30 -4.80
CA GLY A 141 38.08 -43.46 -5.49
C GLY A 141 37.92 -43.36 -7.02
N ASP A 142 37.09 -44.17 -7.64
CA ASP A 142 36.88 -44.14 -9.10
C ASP A 142 35.69 -43.23 -9.47
N PRO A 143 35.87 -42.29 -10.43
CA PRO A 143 34.78 -41.42 -10.86
C PRO A 143 33.75 -42.19 -11.70
N VAL A 144 32.47 -41.99 -11.43
CA VAL A 144 31.35 -42.65 -12.13
C VAL A 144 30.71 -41.71 -13.16
N ALA A 145 30.15 -42.26 -14.23
CA ALA A 145 29.41 -41.48 -15.22
C ALA A 145 28.03 -41.09 -14.67
N PHE A 146 27.68 -39.80 -14.74
CA PHE A 146 26.29 -39.41 -14.52
C PHE A 146 25.43 -39.91 -15.69
N PRO A 147 24.31 -40.64 -15.45
CA PRO A 147 23.53 -41.25 -16.52
C PRO A 147 23.09 -40.24 -17.60
N PRO A 148 23.46 -40.42 -18.89
CA PRO A 148 23.13 -39.46 -19.94
C PRO A 148 21.63 -39.25 -20.15
N SER A 149 20.83 -40.31 -19.95
CA SER A 149 19.36 -40.30 -20.08
C SER A 149 18.64 -39.40 -19.07
N LEU A 150 19.32 -39.01 -17.98
CA LEU A 150 18.79 -38.10 -16.96
C LEU A 150 18.99 -36.62 -17.32
N ARG A 151 19.95 -36.28 -18.20
CA ARG A 151 20.31 -34.88 -18.52
C ARG A 151 19.20 -34.08 -19.18
N SER A 152 18.23 -34.75 -19.80
CA SER A 152 17.04 -34.13 -20.42
C SER A 152 15.75 -34.40 -19.63
N ARG A 153 15.87 -34.95 -18.40
CA ARG A 153 14.75 -35.37 -17.55
C ARG A 153 14.99 -34.91 -16.11
N ASP A 154 14.67 -33.65 -15.83
CA ASP A 154 14.91 -33.02 -14.52
C ASP A 154 14.22 -33.78 -13.38
N ALA A 155 12.94 -34.12 -13.56
CA ALA A 155 12.18 -34.90 -12.55
C ALA A 155 12.80 -36.28 -12.28
N ALA A 156 13.27 -36.98 -13.33
CA ALA A 156 13.96 -38.26 -13.17
C ALA A 156 15.31 -38.09 -12.46
N SER A 157 16.03 -36.99 -12.70
CA SER A 157 17.29 -36.67 -12.02
C SER A 157 17.10 -36.48 -10.51
N VAL A 158 16.04 -35.76 -10.11
CA VAL A 158 15.67 -35.56 -8.71
C VAL A 158 15.28 -36.88 -8.04
N LEU A 159 14.41 -37.66 -8.69
CA LEU A 159 14.01 -38.98 -8.18
C LEU A 159 15.22 -39.92 -8.06
N TYR A 160 16.15 -39.87 -9.02
CA TYR A 160 17.39 -40.65 -9.00
C TYR A 160 18.27 -40.27 -7.81
N ALA A 161 18.49 -38.98 -7.58
CA ALA A 161 19.24 -38.49 -6.44
C ALA A 161 18.58 -38.89 -5.11
N ALA A 162 17.25 -38.87 -5.03
CA ALA A 162 16.52 -39.30 -3.83
C ALA A 162 16.63 -40.81 -3.60
N GLN A 163 16.58 -41.64 -4.66
CA GLN A 163 16.79 -43.09 -4.57
C GLN A 163 18.20 -43.47 -4.12
N LEU A 164 19.22 -42.71 -4.53
CA LEU A 164 20.59 -42.89 -4.04
C LEU A 164 20.69 -42.52 -2.55
N ALA A 165 20.07 -41.41 -2.15
CA ALA A 165 20.08 -40.93 -0.77
C ALA A 165 19.37 -41.90 0.19
N GLU A 166 18.25 -42.54 -0.19
CA GLU A 166 17.61 -43.61 0.60
C GLU A 166 18.55 -44.80 0.87
N GLN A 167 19.59 -44.98 0.04
CA GLN A 167 20.62 -46.02 0.19
C GLN A 167 21.90 -45.52 0.88
N GLY A 168 21.91 -44.28 1.40
CA GLY A 168 23.06 -43.69 2.09
C GLY A 168 24.10 -43.05 1.16
N HIS A 169 23.80 -42.85 -0.13
CA HIS A 169 24.69 -42.24 -1.09
C HIS A 169 24.12 -40.92 -1.60
N PHE A 170 24.62 -39.78 -1.14
CA PHE A 170 24.14 -38.49 -1.64
C PHE A 170 24.86 -38.11 -2.94
N VAL A 171 24.10 -37.54 -3.87
CA VAL A 171 24.58 -37.28 -5.24
C VAL A 171 25.76 -36.28 -5.27
N VAL A 172 25.91 -35.42 -4.27
CA VAL A 172 27.01 -34.44 -4.16
C VAL A 172 28.30 -35.03 -3.59
N ASP A 173 28.21 -36.15 -2.87
CA ASP A 173 29.37 -36.86 -2.32
C ASP A 173 30.03 -37.81 -3.33
N ILE A 174 29.34 -38.08 -4.45
CA ILE A 174 29.80 -39.00 -5.48
C ILE A 174 30.75 -38.26 -6.44
N SER A 175 31.91 -38.86 -6.69
CA SER A 175 32.87 -38.37 -7.70
C SER A 175 32.32 -38.64 -9.11
N TRP A 176 31.88 -37.60 -9.82
CA TRP A 176 31.34 -37.71 -11.18
C TRP A 176 32.37 -37.35 -12.24
N MET A 177 32.52 -38.16 -13.30
CA MET A 177 33.38 -37.83 -14.44
C MET A 177 32.96 -36.53 -15.16
N LYS A 178 31.65 -36.28 -15.24
CA LYS A 178 31.04 -35.08 -15.82
C LYS A 178 29.74 -34.78 -15.07
N PRO A 179 29.77 -34.06 -13.93
CA PRO A 179 28.56 -33.77 -13.18
C PRO A 179 27.55 -32.99 -14.05
N PRO A 180 26.24 -33.17 -13.85
CA PRO A 180 25.23 -32.33 -14.50
C PRO A 180 25.33 -30.88 -13.99
N PRO A 181 24.98 -29.88 -14.81
CA PRO A 181 24.81 -28.52 -14.32
C PRO A 181 23.73 -28.52 -13.22
N GLY A 182 23.91 -27.70 -12.18
CA GLY A 182 22.94 -27.62 -11.08
C GLY A 182 22.86 -28.86 -10.19
N LEU A 183 23.91 -29.69 -10.11
CA LEU A 183 23.94 -30.89 -9.25
C LEU A 183 23.51 -30.61 -7.79
N ARG A 184 23.91 -29.46 -7.23
CA ARG A 184 23.47 -29.01 -5.89
C ARG A 184 21.96 -28.77 -5.80
N VAL A 185 21.37 -28.19 -6.85
CA VAL A 185 19.91 -27.95 -6.93
C VAL A 185 19.16 -29.29 -7.02
N ILE A 186 19.65 -30.23 -7.86
CA ILE A 186 19.09 -31.59 -7.95
C ILE A 186 19.16 -32.28 -6.58
N HIS A 187 20.29 -32.16 -5.88
CA HIS A 187 20.47 -32.71 -4.55
C HIS A 187 19.45 -32.14 -3.55
N ALA A 188 19.33 -30.82 -3.47
CA ALA A 188 18.39 -30.17 -2.56
C ALA A 188 16.93 -30.53 -2.86
N GLN A 189 16.53 -30.53 -4.13
CA GLN A 189 15.20 -30.99 -4.53
C GLN A 189 14.95 -32.44 -4.13
N ALA A 190 15.96 -33.31 -4.21
CA ALA A 190 15.85 -34.69 -3.77
C ALA A 190 15.62 -34.79 -2.25
N LEU A 191 16.28 -33.95 -1.45
CA LEU A 191 16.07 -33.91 0.01
C LEU A 191 14.60 -33.58 0.37
N SER A 192 13.90 -32.78 -0.42
CA SER A 192 12.48 -32.48 -0.21
C SER A 192 11.56 -33.72 -0.31
N LEU A 193 12.05 -34.78 -0.97
CA LEU A 193 11.32 -36.04 -1.15
C LEU A 193 11.69 -37.11 -0.11
N LEU A 194 12.65 -36.82 0.78
CA LEU A 194 13.15 -37.76 1.78
C LEU A 194 12.44 -37.58 3.13
N PRO A 195 12.47 -38.59 4.01
CA PRO A 195 11.99 -38.45 5.37
C PRO A 195 12.81 -37.40 6.16
N PRO A 196 12.19 -36.63 7.09
CA PRO A 196 12.87 -35.57 7.84
C PRO A 196 14.20 -36.00 8.51
N PRO A 197 14.32 -37.17 9.16
CA PRO A 197 15.58 -37.57 9.79
C PRO A 197 16.76 -37.75 8.81
N LEU A 198 16.48 -38.11 7.56
CA LEU A 198 17.51 -38.26 6.53
C LEU A 198 17.84 -36.91 5.88
N ALA A 199 16.86 -36.02 5.75
CA ALA A 199 17.08 -34.65 5.28
C ALA A 199 17.93 -33.84 6.29
N GLU A 200 17.70 -34.03 7.59
CA GLU A 200 18.45 -33.40 8.69
C GLU A 200 19.97 -33.59 8.55
N THR A 201 20.45 -34.75 8.07
CA THR A 201 21.90 -35.04 8.00
C THR A 201 22.67 -34.14 7.03
N ARG A 202 21.95 -33.35 6.22
CA ARG A 202 22.51 -32.40 5.25
C ARG A 202 22.15 -30.95 5.57
N ARG A 203 21.61 -30.68 6.76
CA ARG A 203 21.14 -29.36 7.16
C ARG A 203 22.21 -28.28 7.09
N ASP A 204 23.37 -28.51 7.71
CA ASP A 204 24.46 -27.51 7.75
C ASP A 204 24.96 -27.15 6.36
N GLU A 205 25.02 -28.13 5.45
CA GLU A 205 25.40 -27.92 4.05
C GLU A 205 24.37 -27.03 3.32
N ILE A 206 23.08 -27.31 3.51
CA ILE A 206 22.00 -26.52 2.91
C ILE A 206 21.96 -25.09 3.46
N VAL A 207 22.11 -24.91 4.78
CA VAL A 207 22.16 -23.59 5.44
C VAL A 207 23.29 -22.75 4.84
N ASN A 208 24.46 -23.33 4.63
CA ASN A 208 25.58 -22.63 4.00
C ASN A 208 25.31 -22.28 2.52
N TRP A 209 24.66 -23.16 1.76
CA TRP A 209 24.34 -22.87 0.35
C TRP A 209 23.26 -21.80 0.17
N LEU A 210 22.34 -21.65 1.14
CA LEU A 210 21.29 -20.63 1.09
C LEU A 210 21.84 -19.21 1.10
N VAL A 211 23.07 -18.99 1.57
CA VAL A 211 23.71 -17.67 1.66
C VAL A 211 24.87 -17.47 0.68
N GLU A 212 25.16 -18.45 -0.19
CA GLU A 212 26.32 -18.41 -1.09
C GLU A 212 26.13 -17.46 -2.27
N SER A 213 24.94 -17.45 -2.88
CA SER A 213 24.58 -16.55 -3.99
C SER A 213 23.07 -16.47 -4.15
N THR A 214 22.58 -15.39 -4.78
CA THR A 214 21.15 -15.17 -5.02
C THR A 214 20.58 -16.27 -5.93
N ALA A 215 21.29 -16.65 -7.00
CA ALA A 215 20.86 -17.71 -7.92
C ALA A 215 20.69 -19.07 -7.23
N LEU A 216 21.66 -19.47 -6.39
CA LEU A 216 21.54 -20.71 -5.62
C LEU A 216 20.44 -20.60 -4.56
N ASN A 217 20.36 -19.47 -3.86
CA ASN A 217 19.31 -19.19 -2.88
C ASN A 217 17.91 -19.38 -3.49
N ARG A 218 17.56 -18.71 -4.60
CA ARG A 218 16.23 -18.81 -5.22
C ARG A 218 15.91 -20.23 -5.66
N ALA A 219 16.89 -20.95 -6.24
CA ALA A 219 16.73 -22.33 -6.64
C ALA A 219 16.44 -23.27 -5.44
N LEU A 220 17.12 -23.07 -4.30
CA LEU A 220 16.88 -23.82 -3.06
C LEU A 220 15.57 -23.44 -2.40
N VAL A 221 15.20 -22.16 -2.40
CA VAL A 221 13.93 -21.69 -1.85
C VAL A 221 12.77 -22.31 -2.61
N ARG A 222 12.80 -22.28 -3.95
CA ARG A 222 11.77 -22.90 -4.81
C ARG A 222 11.74 -24.42 -4.65
N GLY A 223 12.89 -25.07 -4.78
CA GLY A 223 13.00 -26.52 -4.92
C GLY A 223 13.00 -27.31 -3.62
N LEU A 224 13.27 -26.67 -2.48
CA LEU A 224 13.41 -27.32 -1.18
C LEU A 224 12.59 -26.59 -0.11
N VAL A 225 12.91 -25.33 0.21
CA VAL A 225 12.33 -24.62 1.37
C VAL A 225 10.81 -24.50 1.25
N LEU A 226 10.30 -23.98 0.14
CA LEU A 226 8.87 -23.84 -0.10
C LEU A 226 8.20 -25.20 -0.34
N ALA A 227 8.89 -26.15 -0.98
CA ALA A 227 8.37 -27.49 -1.24
C ALA A 227 8.04 -28.25 0.06
N VAL A 228 8.83 -28.04 1.13
CA VAL A 228 8.64 -28.66 2.44
C VAL A 228 8.03 -27.74 3.49
N SER A 229 7.72 -26.48 3.14
CA SER A 229 7.25 -25.45 4.08
C SER A 229 5.96 -25.78 4.83
N ARG A 230 5.14 -26.67 4.28
CA ARG A 230 3.87 -27.12 4.87
C ARG A 230 3.98 -28.51 5.51
N VAL A 231 5.17 -29.11 5.53
CA VAL A 231 5.44 -30.38 6.20
C VAL A 231 5.83 -30.08 7.65
N PRO A 232 5.00 -30.46 8.65
CA PRO A 232 5.26 -30.11 10.04
C PRO A 232 6.62 -30.61 10.53
N GLY A 233 7.42 -29.70 11.07
CA GLY A 233 8.73 -30.02 11.66
C GLY A 233 9.80 -30.45 10.65
N HIS A 234 9.63 -30.16 9.35
CA HIS A 234 10.66 -30.49 8.37
C HIS A 234 11.92 -29.62 8.58
N PRO A 235 13.13 -30.21 8.62
CA PRO A 235 14.32 -29.49 9.08
C PRO A 235 14.95 -28.55 8.05
N LEU A 236 14.58 -28.70 6.78
CA LEU A 236 15.04 -27.87 5.66
C LEU A 236 13.97 -26.89 5.16
N GLY A 237 12.95 -26.62 5.99
CA GLY A 237 11.88 -25.67 5.69
C GLY A 237 12.25 -24.21 5.99
N PRO A 238 11.25 -23.32 6.11
CA PRO A 238 11.46 -21.89 6.36
C PRO A 238 12.32 -21.55 7.58
N LEU A 239 12.31 -22.36 8.63
CA LEU A 239 13.19 -22.17 9.79
C LEU A 239 14.69 -22.34 9.47
N ALA A 240 15.05 -23.20 8.50
CA ALA A 240 16.44 -23.31 8.06
C ALA A 240 16.88 -22.08 7.25
N LEU A 241 15.96 -21.51 6.45
CA LEU A 241 16.19 -20.24 5.77
C LEU A 241 16.36 -19.10 6.78
N ASP A 242 15.48 -19.02 7.77
CA ASP A 242 15.55 -18.01 8.83
C ASP A 242 16.88 -18.09 9.59
N GLU A 243 17.35 -19.28 9.97
CA GLU A 243 18.67 -19.46 10.58
C GLU A 243 19.80 -18.98 9.67
N ALA A 244 19.78 -19.36 8.39
CA ALA A 244 20.79 -18.97 7.43
C ALA A 244 20.88 -17.45 7.28
N LEU A 245 19.73 -16.78 7.16
CA LEU A 245 19.65 -15.33 6.98
C LEU A 245 20.02 -14.57 8.26
N ARG A 246 19.64 -15.06 9.45
CA ARG A 246 20.04 -14.47 10.75
C ARG A 246 21.52 -14.68 11.06
N GLY A 247 22.15 -15.68 10.45
CA GLY A 247 23.59 -15.90 10.55
C GLY A 247 24.44 -14.83 9.86
N LEU A 248 23.83 -13.97 9.04
CA LEU A 248 24.50 -12.87 8.35
C LEU A 248 24.14 -11.54 8.99
N ALA A 249 25.13 -10.65 9.12
CA ALA A 249 24.87 -9.24 9.38
C ALA A 249 24.04 -8.63 8.23
N LEU A 250 23.12 -7.73 8.54
CA LEU A 250 22.23 -7.02 7.60
C LEU A 250 22.92 -6.63 6.27
N ALA A 251 24.02 -5.87 6.33
CA ALA A 251 24.74 -5.42 5.12
C ALA A 251 25.33 -6.56 4.25
N VAL A 252 25.61 -7.73 4.83
CA VAL A 252 26.12 -8.91 4.08
C VAL A 252 24.96 -9.74 3.53
N ARG A 253 23.83 -9.78 4.23
CA ARG A 253 22.61 -10.48 3.83
C ARG A 253 21.96 -9.82 2.61
N ASP A 254 21.88 -8.51 2.60
CA ASP A 254 21.09 -7.75 1.64
C ASP A 254 21.49 -8.03 0.17
N PRO A 255 22.78 -8.07 -0.21
CA PRO A 255 23.23 -8.45 -1.55
C PRO A 255 22.89 -9.89 -2.00
N VAL A 256 22.50 -10.77 -1.08
CA VAL A 256 22.15 -12.18 -1.35
C VAL A 256 20.64 -12.40 -1.35
N TRP A 257 19.91 -11.72 -0.46
CA TRP A 257 18.49 -11.99 -0.22
C TRP A 257 17.57 -10.88 -0.74
N SER A 258 17.89 -9.62 -0.48
CA SER A 258 16.99 -8.47 -0.62
C SER A 258 17.01 -7.81 -2.01
N VAL A 259 17.91 -8.25 -2.89
CA VAL A 259 18.12 -7.71 -4.23
C VAL A 259 16.99 -8.05 -5.22
N PRO A 260 16.79 -7.23 -6.26
CA PRO A 260 16.06 -7.62 -7.45
C PRO A 260 16.73 -8.79 -8.16
N GLU A 261 15.90 -9.68 -8.67
CA GLU A 261 16.29 -10.91 -9.38
C GLU A 261 16.96 -10.63 -10.74
N ASP A 262 16.68 -9.48 -11.35
CA ASP A 262 17.16 -9.16 -12.70
C ASP A 262 18.50 -8.41 -12.73
N LEU A 263 19.22 -8.35 -11.61
CA LEU A 263 20.54 -7.72 -11.54
C LEU A 263 21.64 -8.57 -12.22
N ASP A 264 22.58 -7.88 -12.86
CA ASP A 264 23.84 -8.44 -13.38
C ASP A 264 25.04 -7.75 -12.69
N GLY A 265 26.25 -8.24 -12.94
CA GLY A 265 27.48 -7.74 -12.31
C GLY A 265 28.46 -8.85 -11.95
N THR A 266 29.29 -8.61 -10.93
CA THR A 266 30.28 -9.60 -10.45
C THR A 266 30.01 -10.14 -9.04
N GLY A 267 29.04 -9.56 -8.31
CA GLY A 267 28.67 -9.95 -6.95
C GLY A 267 27.73 -11.16 -6.84
N PRO A 268 27.31 -11.53 -5.61
CA PRO A 268 26.44 -12.68 -5.35
C PRO A 268 25.02 -12.57 -5.95
N TRP A 269 24.58 -11.38 -6.36
CA TRP A 269 23.29 -11.15 -7.04
C TRP A 269 23.26 -11.53 -8.52
N ARG A 270 24.43 -11.83 -9.11
CA ARG A 270 24.58 -12.03 -10.54
C ARG A 270 23.65 -13.12 -11.11
N ARG A 271 22.82 -12.75 -12.10
CA ARG A 271 22.04 -13.63 -13.00
C ARG A 271 21.04 -14.55 -12.28
N CYS A 272 20.07 -13.94 -11.59
CA CYS A 272 19.03 -14.67 -10.90
C CYS A 272 17.62 -14.30 -11.37
N PHE A 273 17.26 -14.49 -12.65
CA PHE A 273 15.93 -14.12 -13.20
C PHE A 273 14.72 -14.91 -12.64
N ASP A 274 14.89 -15.64 -11.52
CA ASP A 274 13.86 -16.44 -10.86
C ASP A 274 13.12 -15.59 -9.80
N ARG A 275 11.94 -15.07 -10.16
CA ARG A 275 11.06 -14.23 -9.32
C ARG A 275 10.22 -15.02 -8.31
N ILE A 276 10.73 -16.10 -7.74
CA ILE A 276 10.00 -16.95 -6.79
C ILE A 276 9.36 -16.17 -5.62
N LEU A 277 10.00 -15.10 -5.14
CA LEU A 277 9.47 -14.28 -4.05
C LEU A 277 8.22 -13.45 -4.44
N ASP A 278 7.95 -13.31 -5.74
CA ASP A 278 6.72 -12.70 -6.25
C ASP A 278 5.62 -13.74 -6.57
N GLU A 279 5.99 -15.01 -6.73
CA GLU A 279 5.10 -16.06 -7.26
C GLU A 279 4.40 -16.90 -6.17
N PHE A 280 4.97 -16.97 -4.95
CA PHE A 280 4.40 -17.81 -3.89
C PHE A 280 3.25 -17.12 -3.17
N GLY A 281 2.24 -17.91 -2.76
CA GLY A 281 1.07 -17.43 -2.04
C GLY A 281 0.97 -18.01 -0.62
N LEU A 282 0.30 -17.26 0.25
CA LEU A 282 -0.08 -17.70 1.59
C LEU A 282 -1.46 -18.37 1.55
N ALA A 283 -1.58 -19.55 2.15
CA ALA A 283 -2.86 -20.21 2.36
C ALA A 283 -3.39 -19.90 3.76
N ARG A 284 -4.72 -19.81 3.92
CA ARG A 284 -5.36 -19.46 5.20
C ARG A 284 -4.94 -20.36 6.36
N GLN A 285 -4.65 -21.62 6.10
CA GLN A 285 -4.24 -22.62 7.10
C GLN A 285 -2.73 -22.70 7.35
N ASP A 286 -1.91 -21.91 6.65
CA ASP A 286 -0.46 -21.96 6.80
C ASP A 286 -0.05 -21.61 8.25
N PRO A 287 0.90 -22.35 8.85
CA PRO A 287 1.44 -21.99 10.16
C PRO A 287 2.46 -20.84 10.03
N TRP A 288 2.69 -20.10 11.11
CA TRP A 288 3.61 -18.96 11.14
C TRP A 288 5.03 -19.31 10.65
N ASN A 289 5.52 -20.51 11.00
CA ASN A 289 6.84 -21.03 10.63
C ASN A 289 6.87 -21.74 9.26
N GLY A 290 5.80 -21.57 8.48
CA GLY A 290 5.67 -22.03 7.10
C GLY A 290 5.92 -20.89 6.10
N PRO A 291 5.13 -20.81 5.00
CA PRO A 291 5.21 -19.72 4.03
C PRO A 291 5.15 -18.29 4.61
N PRO A 292 4.38 -17.98 5.68
CA PRO A 292 4.37 -16.66 6.30
C PRO A 292 5.75 -16.17 6.79
N LEU A 293 6.61 -17.06 7.30
CA LEU A 293 7.98 -16.69 7.69
C LEU A 293 8.82 -16.29 6.46
N VAL A 294 8.65 -16.98 5.33
CA VAL A 294 9.32 -16.60 4.06
C VAL A 294 8.80 -15.25 3.56
N ALA A 295 7.49 -15.02 3.68
CA ALA A 295 6.88 -13.73 3.36
C ALA A 295 7.45 -12.61 4.24
N ALA A 296 7.54 -12.81 5.56
CA ALA A 296 8.18 -11.82 6.42
C ALA A 296 9.61 -11.49 6.01
N TRP A 297 10.42 -12.49 5.63
CA TRP A 297 11.75 -12.22 5.09
C TRP A 297 11.72 -11.47 3.75
N ALA A 298 10.71 -11.70 2.91
CA ALA A 298 10.58 -11.03 1.62
C ALA A 298 10.29 -9.52 1.74
N THR A 299 9.87 -9.01 2.91
CA THR A 299 9.69 -7.57 3.13
C THR A 299 11.01 -6.80 3.21
N SER A 300 12.17 -7.46 3.41
CA SER A 300 13.49 -6.79 3.42
C SER A 300 13.95 -6.27 2.05
N THR A 301 13.18 -6.59 0.99
CA THR A 301 13.47 -6.24 -0.39
C THR A 301 13.56 -4.74 -0.63
N VAL A 302 14.31 -4.36 -1.68
CA VAL A 302 14.33 -2.99 -2.21
C VAL A 302 13.26 -2.71 -3.26
N ILE A 303 12.44 -3.71 -3.63
CA ILE A 303 11.33 -3.56 -4.59
C ILE A 303 10.06 -3.17 -3.81
N GLU A 304 9.63 -1.92 -3.94
CA GLU A 304 8.52 -1.40 -3.13
C GLU A 304 7.20 -2.15 -3.38
N GLN A 305 6.90 -2.48 -4.63
CA GLN A 305 5.68 -3.24 -4.97
C GLN A 305 5.64 -4.63 -4.33
N ARG A 306 6.80 -5.31 -4.20
CA ARG A 306 6.89 -6.61 -3.53
C ARG A 306 6.66 -6.44 -2.03
N ARG A 307 7.32 -5.44 -1.44
CA ARG A 307 7.18 -5.11 -0.01
C ARG A 307 5.71 -4.87 0.36
N GLN A 308 5.01 -4.04 -0.40
CA GLN A 308 3.57 -3.77 -0.24
C GLN A 308 2.73 -5.05 -0.37
N ARG A 309 2.89 -5.81 -1.46
CA ARG A 309 2.12 -7.05 -1.73
C ARG A 309 2.29 -8.07 -0.61
N VAL A 310 3.51 -8.24 -0.13
CA VAL A 310 3.84 -9.18 0.95
C VAL A 310 3.26 -8.71 2.28
N ARG A 311 3.38 -7.42 2.63
CA ARG A 311 2.76 -6.84 3.83
C ARG A 311 1.24 -7.04 3.82
N ALA A 312 0.59 -6.76 2.71
CA ALA A 312 -0.85 -7.00 2.53
C ALA A 312 -1.19 -8.49 2.68
N SER A 313 -0.43 -9.37 2.02
CA SER A 313 -0.63 -10.83 2.11
C SER A 313 -0.52 -11.34 3.55
N LEU A 314 0.45 -10.84 4.32
CA LEU A 314 0.62 -11.16 5.74
C LEU A 314 -0.55 -10.66 6.59
N ALA A 315 -1.05 -9.44 6.33
CA ALA A 315 -2.22 -8.90 7.01
C ALA A 315 -3.48 -9.74 6.73
N VAL A 316 -3.73 -10.12 5.47
CA VAL A 316 -4.85 -10.98 5.07
C VAL A 316 -4.74 -12.38 5.66
N TRP A 317 -3.54 -12.98 5.65
CA TRP A 317 -3.33 -14.27 6.29
C TRP A 317 -3.55 -14.19 7.81
N GLY A 318 -3.02 -13.13 8.44
CA GLY A 318 -3.09 -12.90 9.87
C GLY A 318 -4.51 -12.63 10.38
N SER A 319 -5.34 -11.93 9.60
CA SER A 319 -6.73 -11.62 10.01
C SER A 319 -7.58 -12.87 10.19
N GLY A 320 -7.28 -13.94 9.45
CA GLY A 320 -7.93 -15.24 9.62
C GLY A 320 -7.33 -16.12 10.73
N ARG A 321 -6.17 -15.74 11.29
CA ARG A 321 -5.37 -16.53 12.25
C ARG A 321 -4.51 -15.64 13.17
N LEU A 322 -5.13 -14.74 13.95
CA LEU A 322 -4.39 -13.80 14.80
C LEU A 322 -3.38 -14.49 15.73
N GLY A 323 -3.70 -15.65 16.31
CA GLY A 323 -2.77 -16.39 17.16
C GLY A 323 -1.50 -16.86 16.44
N GLU A 324 -1.54 -17.12 15.13
CA GLU A 324 -0.32 -17.42 14.35
C GLU A 324 0.45 -16.14 14.01
N MET A 325 -0.25 -15.01 13.81
CA MET A 325 0.39 -13.69 13.65
C MET A 325 1.17 -13.28 14.90
N VAL A 326 0.63 -13.51 16.11
CA VAL A 326 1.33 -13.30 17.40
C VAL A 326 2.67 -14.04 17.40
N ARG A 327 2.66 -15.32 17.02
CA ARG A 327 3.87 -16.18 17.01
C ARG A 327 4.89 -15.73 15.96
N LEU A 328 4.42 -15.31 14.78
CA LEU A 328 5.29 -14.75 13.75
C LEU A 328 5.98 -13.48 14.24
N LEU A 329 5.21 -12.56 14.82
CA LEU A 329 5.72 -11.28 15.31
C LEU A 329 6.69 -11.45 16.47
N GLU A 330 6.38 -12.33 17.44
CA GLU A 330 7.28 -12.63 18.55
C GLU A 330 8.62 -13.19 18.05
N HIS A 331 8.59 -14.04 17.01
CA HIS A 331 9.83 -14.54 16.40
C HIS A 331 10.64 -13.43 15.71
N LEU A 332 9.95 -12.56 14.96
CA LEU A 332 10.58 -11.50 14.17
C LEU A 332 10.96 -10.26 14.98
N SER A 333 10.49 -10.10 16.22
CA SER A 333 10.85 -8.96 17.07
C SER A 333 12.35 -8.89 17.40
N SER A 334 13.09 -9.98 17.15
CA SER A 334 14.54 -10.10 17.33
C SER A 334 15.35 -9.95 16.05
N VAL A 335 14.72 -9.68 14.91
CA VAL A 335 15.41 -9.52 13.62
C VAL A 335 16.20 -8.21 13.61
N ASP A 336 17.38 -8.21 12.98
CA ASP A 336 18.26 -7.03 12.89
C ASP A 336 17.88 -6.06 11.75
N ASP A 337 16.88 -6.40 10.95
CA ASP A 337 16.38 -5.55 9.85
C ASP A 337 15.23 -4.65 10.32
N PRO A 338 15.41 -3.31 10.36
CA PRO A 338 14.30 -2.38 10.64
C PRO A 338 13.07 -2.61 9.78
N GLN A 339 13.28 -2.82 8.48
CA GLN A 339 12.19 -2.82 7.51
C GLN A 339 11.30 -4.05 7.71
N ILE A 340 11.90 -5.20 8.03
CA ILE A 340 11.13 -6.40 8.36
C ILE A 340 10.24 -6.15 9.58
N LEU A 341 10.80 -5.56 10.65
CA LEU A 341 10.04 -5.29 11.87
C LEU A 341 8.91 -4.29 11.61
N ASP A 342 9.20 -3.18 10.92
CA ASP A 342 8.21 -2.17 10.56
C ASP A 342 7.04 -2.82 9.77
N ASP A 343 7.35 -3.55 8.69
CA ASP A 343 6.31 -4.17 7.86
C ASP A 343 5.52 -5.26 8.59
N CYS A 344 6.15 -6.02 9.50
CA CYS A 344 5.46 -7.07 10.25
C CYS A 344 4.54 -6.50 11.32
N VAL A 345 4.92 -5.41 12.01
CA VAL A 345 4.04 -4.75 12.98
C VAL A 345 2.88 -4.06 12.24
N VAL A 346 3.13 -3.43 11.09
CA VAL A 346 2.07 -2.85 10.26
C VAL A 346 1.13 -3.93 9.71
N ALA A 347 1.66 -5.08 9.26
CA ALA A 347 0.83 -6.22 8.87
C ALA A 347 0.03 -6.81 10.04
N ALA A 348 0.58 -6.79 11.26
CA ALA A 348 -0.15 -7.21 12.47
C ALA A 348 -1.30 -6.25 12.82
N LEU A 349 -1.12 -4.94 12.62
CA LEU A 349 -2.23 -3.99 12.69
C LEU A 349 -3.29 -4.31 11.62
N GLY A 350 -2.88 -4.56 10.38
CA GLY A 350 -3.80 -4.95 9.32
C GLY A 350 -4.56 -6.25 9.63
N ALA A 351 -3.87 -7.24 10.20
CA ALA A 351 -4.49 -8.46 10.68
C ALA A 351 -5.53 -8.18 11.79
N ALA A 352 -5.21 -7.31 12.75
CA ALA A 352 -6.13 -6.92 13.82
C ALA A 352 -7.34 -6.10 13.34
N ILE A 353 -7.18 -5.32 12.26
CA ILE A 353 -8.28 -4.60 11.60
C ILE A 353 -9.21 -5.60 10.90
N GLY A 354 -8.65 -6.56 10.14
CA GLY A 354 -9.43 -7.52 9.37
C GLY A 354 -10.02 -8.68 10.20
N ALA A 355 -9.54 -8.90 11.41
CA ALA A 355 -10.01 -9.96 12.29
C ALA A 355 -11.37 -9.62 12.94
N PRO A 356 -12.16 -10.64 13.32
CA PRO A 356 -13.35 -10.43 14.14
C PRO A 356 -13.04 -9.67 15.43
N LEU A 357 -13.97 -8.80 15.84
CA LEU A 357 -13.89 -8.02 17.08
C LEU A 357 -13.67 -8.88 18.33
N ASP A 358 -14.26 -10.07 18.34
CA ASP A 358 -14.25 -11.04 19.42
C ASP A 358 -13.17 -12.13 19.25
N ASP A 359 -12.20 -11.94 18.35
CA ASP A 359 -11.11 -12.91 18.17
C ASP A 359 -10.32 -13.09 19.48
N PRO A 360 -10.21 -14.33 20.00
CA PRO A 360 -9.61 -14.58 21.31
C PRO A 360 -8.11 -14.28 21.36
N ALA A 361 -7.43 -14.13 20.22
CA ALA A 361 -6.01 -13.79 20.14
C ALA A 361 -5.75 -12.27 20.02
N LEU A 362 -6.77 -11.43 19.80
CA LEU A 362 -6.61 -9.97 19.80
C LEU A 362 -6.01 -9.45 21.14
N PRO A 363 -6.47 -9.92 22.32
CA PRO A 363 -5.87 -9.51 23.60
C PRO A 363 -4.42 -9.96 23.76
N GLU A 364 -4.07 -11.14 23.24
CA GLU A 364 -2.71 -11.68 23.24
C GLU A 364 -1.79 -10.81 22.38
N LEU A 365 -2.24 -10.43 21.19
CA LEU A 365 -1.50 -9.55 20.29
C LEU A 365 -1.27 -8.17 20.91
N ALA A 366 -2.29 -7.56 21.53
CA ALA A 366 -2.14 -6.26 22.20
C ALA A 366 -1.16 -6.30 23.38
N ARG A 367 -1.20 -7.35 24.21
CA ARG A 367 -0.22 -7.54 25.30
C ARG A 367 1.19 -7.79 24.76
N LEU A 368 1.32 -8.50 23.63
CA LEU A 368 2.61 -8.65 22.95
C LEU A 368 3.16 -7.28 22.53
N MET A 369 2.35 -6.43 21.87
CA MET A 369 2.76 -5.08 21.46
C MET A 369 3.25 -4.22 22.63
N ASP A 370 2.52 -4.21 23.74
CA ASP A 370 2.96 -3.51 24.95
C ASP A 370 4.28 -4.08 25.48
N SER A 371 4.40 -5.40 25.60
CA SER A 371 5.61 -6.06 26.10
C SER A 371 6.83 -5.88 25.20
N LEU A 372 6.62 -5.68 23.89
CA LEU A 372 7.69 -5.46 22.94
C LEU A 372 8.15 -4.02 22.95
N PHE A 373 7.23 -3.03 22.99
CA PHE A 373 7.55 -1.65 22.64
C PHE A 373 7.28 -0.62 23.75
N PHE A 374 6.19 -0.76 24.51
CA PHE A 374 5.71 0.31 25.40
C PHE A 374 6.04 0.09 26.88
N SER A 375 6.04 -1.16 27.34
CA SER A 375 6.40 -1.53 28.71
C SER A 375 7.78 -0.98 29.11
N PRO A 376 8.00 -0.61 30.39
CA PRO A 376 9.34 -0.27 30.89
C PRO A 376 10.36 -1.39 30.69
N GLU A 377 9.91 -2.64 30.60
CA GLU A 377 10.72 -3.85 30.37
C GLU A 377 10.67 -4.31 28.90
N ALA A 378 10.34 -3.39 27.97
CA ALA A 378 10.24 -3.66 26.53
C ALA A 378 11.42 -4.48 26.00
N ARG A 379 11.13 -5.59 25.31
CA ARG A 379 12.16 -6.51 24.78
C ARG A 379 12.77 -6.03 23.47
N ALA A 380 11.96 -5.39 22.61
CA ALA A 380 12.35 -4.91 21.30
C ALA A 380 12.40 -3.37 21.34
N TRP A 381 13.61 -2.83 21.43
CA TRP A 381 13.81 -1.40 21.60
C TRP A 381 13.74 -0.73 20.23
N THR A 382 12.65 0.00 19.94
CA THR A 382 12.56 0.78 18.70
C THR A 382 11.83 2.11 18.91
N GLU A 383 12.42 3.16 18.35
CA GLU A 383 11.86 4.51 18.26
C GLU A 383 11.15 4.73 16.91
N SER A 384 11.05 3.68 16.08
CA SER A 384 10.39 3.73 14.76
C SER A 384 8.94 4.24 14.86
N ILE A 385 8.63 5.32 14.13
CA ILE A 385 7.29 5.90 14.04
C ILE A 385 6.26 4.87 13.54
N PRO A 386 6.44 4.18 12.39
CA PRO A 386 5.50 3.16 11.92
C PRO A 386 5.19 2.09 12.98
N VAL A 387 6.20 1.58 13.69
CA VAL A 387 6.01 0.56 14.72
C VAL A 387 5.17 1.09 15.88
N ARG A 388 5.49 2.28 16.41
CA ARG A 388 4.76 2.86 17.55
C ARG A 388 3.31 3.16 17.19
N VAL A 389 3.06 3.73 16.01
CA VAL A 389 1.69 4.01 15.54
C VAL A 389 0.91 2.71 15.33
N ALA A 390 1.51 1.71 14.67
CA ALA A 390 0.85 0.43 14.41
C ALA A 390 0.59 -0.36 15.70
N ALA A 391 1.58 -0.46 16.58
CA ALA A 391 1.47 -1.15 17.87
C ALA A 391 0.43 -0.49 18.78
N ARG A 392 0.41 0.86 18.84
CA ARG A 392 -0.65 1.61 19.53
C ARG A 392 -2.01 1.27 18.95
N GLY A 393 -2.13 1.24 17.62
CA GLY A 393 -3.38 0.87 16.95
C GLY A 393 -3.92 -0.47 17.39
N VAL A 394 -3.07 -1.49 17.51
CA VAL A 394 -3.47 -2.81 18.02
C VAL A 394 -3.90 -2.78 19.49
N VAL A 395 -3.21 -2.02 20.35
CA VAL A 395 -3.60 -1.87 21.76
C VAL A 395 -4.94 -1.15 21.89
N GLU A 396 -5.15 -0.07 21.13
CA GLU A 396 -6.42 0.66 21.12
C GLU A 396 -7.56 -0.20 20.56
N ARG A 397 -7.27 -1.03 19.54
CA ARG A 397 -8.22 -2.01 19.00
C ARG A 397 -8.71 -2.96 20.08
N ALA A 398 -7.78 -3.53 20.87
CA ALA A 398 -8.12 -4.45 21.94
C ALA A 398 -8.89 -3.76 23.07
N ALA A 399 -8.52 -2.52 23.41
CA ALA A 399 -9.25 -1.74 24.42
C ALA A 399 -10.68 -1.39 23.99
N LEU A 400 -10.91 -1.16 22.70
CA LEU A 400 -12.24 -0.98 22.13
C LEU A 400 -13.08 -2.25 22.21
N ALA A 401 -12.47 -3.41 21.90
CA ALA A 401 -13.13 -4.71 21.97
C ALA A 401 -13.41 -5.16 23.41
N LEU A 402 -12.55 -4.79 24.37
CA LEU A 402 -12.63 -5.16 25.79
C LEU A 402 -12.51 -3.92 26.70
N PRO A 403 -13.58 -3.11 26.81
CA PRO A 403 -13.56 -1.90 27.62
C PRO A 403 -13.17 -2.15 29.08
N GLY A 404 -12.15 -1.44 29.56
CA GLY A 404 -11.66 -1.52 30.94
C GLY A 404 -10.54 -2.53 31.20
N GLU A 405 -10.20 -3.41 30.25
CA GLU A 405 -9.14 -4.42 30.46
C GLU A 405 -7.72 -3.93 30.12
N PHE A 406 -7.59 -2.87 29.31
CA PHE A 406 -6.31 -2.40 28.73
C PHE A 406 -5.90 -0.99 29.18
N ALA A 407 -6.40 -0.49 30.31
CA ALA A 407 -6.17 0.90 30.72
C ALA A 407 -4.67 1.23 30.90
N ALA A 408 -3.88 0.31 31.46
CA ALA A 408 -2.46 0.53 31.72
C ALA A 408 -1.62 0.43 30.44
N GLU A 409 -1.92 -0.54 29.57
CA GLU A 409 -1.32 -0.70 28.25
C GLU A 409 -1.61 0.52 27.36
N LEU A 410 -2.84 1.04 27.39
CA LEU A 410 -3.24 2.26 26.68
C LEU A 410 -2.45 3.49 27.15
N GLU A 411 -2.31 3.67 28.46
CA GLU A 411 -1.56 4.80 29.02
C GLU A 411 -0.11 4.81 28.51
N ARG A 412 0.52 3.63 28.42
CA ARG A 412 1.89 3.49 27.91
C ARG A 412 2.01 3.58 26.39
N ALA A 413 0.98 3.13 25.67
CA ALA A 413 0.95 3.13 24.20
C ALA A 413 0.62 4.50 23.60
N ARG A 414 0.22 5.48 24.42
CA ARG A 414 -0.10 6.84 23.99
C ARG A 414 1.07 7.79 24.28
N PRO A 415 1.48 8.62 23.30
CA PRO A 415 2.44 9.70 23.56
C PRO A 415 1.81 10.77 24.49
N PRO A 416 2.62 11.62 25.14
CA PRO A 416 4.08 11.70 25.02
C PRO A 416 4.80 10.55 25.74
N TYR A 417 5.76 9.93 25.06
CA TYR A 417 6.61 8.90 25.68
C TYR A 417 7.74 9.54 26.47
N ALA A 418 8.17 8.85 27.53
CA ALA A 418 9.36 9.24 28.28
C ALA A 418 10.62 9.00 27.42
N PRO A 419 11.55 9.97 27.34
CA PRO A 419 12.83 9.77 26.66
C PRO A 419 13.57 8.54 27.21
N ARG A 420 14.06 7.69 26.32
CA ARG A 420 14.89 6.53 26.67
C ARG A 420 16.32 6.78 26.18
N GLY A 421 17.29 6.91 27.09
CA GLY A 421 18.71 7.15 26.76
C GLY A 421 19.08 8.62 26.50
N GLY A 422 20.28 8.85 25.96
CA GLY A 422 20.80 10.18 25.61
C GLY A 422 20.22 10.73 24.30
N TRP A 423 20.83 11.78 23.75
CA TRP A 423 20.53 12.23 22.38
C TRP A 423 21.01 11.16 21.36
N PRO A 424 20.41 11.10 20.17
CA PRO A 424 20.91 10.25 19.09
C PRO A 424 22.36 10.62 18.74
N GLU A 425 23.21 9.61 18.53
CA GLU A 425 24.59 9.82 18.11
C GLU A 425 24.68 10.45 16.72
N VAL A 426 25.73 11.25 16.48
CA VAL A 426 25.89 12.04 15.25
C VAL A 426 27.20 11.71 14.54
N ASP A 427 27.12 11.43 13.23
CA ASP A 427 28.32 11.19 12.43
C ASP A 427 29.05 12.50 12.10
N ARG A 428 30.24 12.67 12.70
CA ARG A 428 31.08 13.88 12.52
C ARG A 428 31.42 14.16 11.06
N GLU A 429 31.79 13.13 10.30
CA GLU A 429 32.24 13.31 8.92
C GLU A 429 31.10 13.76 8.01
N GLU A 430 29.89 13.26 8.25
CA GLU A 430 28.69 13.68 7.54
C GLU A 430 28.33 15.14 7.83
N VAL A 431 28.38 15.55 9.11
CA VAL A 431 28.13 16.95 9.51
C VAL A 431 29.12 17.90 8.84
N LEU A 432 30.41 17.56 8.85
CA LEU A 432 31.46 18.39 8.25
C LEU A 432 31.42 18.41 6.71
N ALA A 433 30.81 17.39 6.10
CA ALA A 433 30.66 17.30 4.65
C ALA A 433 29.37 17.95 4.13
N ASP A 434 28.46 18.39 5.00
CA ASP A 434 27.17 18.97 4.59
C ASP A 434 27.36 20.25 3.78
N GLY A 435 26.89 20.23 2.53
CA GLY A 435 26.93 21.36 1.60
C GLY A 435 25.59 21.59 0.91
N PHE A 436 25.56 22.26 -0.24
CA PHE A 436 24.30 22.55 -0.96
C PHE A 436 23.43 21.31 -1.25
N PHE A 437 24.06 20.14 -1.44
CA PHE A 437 23.38 18.87 -1.71
C PHE A 437 23.24 17.97 -0.48
N GLY A 438 23.58 18.43 0.74
CA GLY A 438 23.66 17.58 1.93
C GLY A 438 25.04 16.98 2.14
N GLY A 439 25.11 15.89 2.91
CA GLY A 439 26.34 15.16 3.24
C GLY A 439 26.74 14.11 2.19
N LYS A 440 27.51 13.10 2.59
CA LYS A 440 27.99 12.02 1.69
C LYS A 440 27.02 10.84 1.62
N ILE A 441 26.43 10.47 2.76
CA ILE A 441 25.46 9.37 2.85
C ILE A 441 24.06 9.91 2.58
N VAL A 442 23.69 10.98 3.27
CA VAL A 442 22.39 11.65 3.17
C VAL A 442 22.56 12.83 2.22
N THR A 443 22.33 12.58 0.93
CA THR A 443 22.67 13.51 -0.16
C THR A 443 21.54 13.65 -1.17
N GLY A 444 21.53 14.75 -1.92
CA GLY A 444 20.49 15.09 -2.89
C GLY A 444 19.10 15.11 -2.27
N ASP A 445 18.16 14.42 -2.91
CA ASP A 445 16.75 14.35 -2.50
C ASP A 445 16.56 13.64 -1.17
N LEU A 446 17.47 12.73 -0.79
CA LEU A 446 17.45 12.12 0.54
C LEU A 446 17.69 13.16 1.64
N SER A 447 18.56 14.14 1.40
CA SER A 447 18.77 15.25 2.33
C SER A 447 17.64 16.27 2.27
N ARG A 448 17.21 16.66 1.06
CA ARG A 448 16.25 17.74 0.88
C ARG A 448 14.85 17.38 1.36
N TYR A 449 14.36 16.21 1.01
CA TYR A 449 12.95 15.86 1.20
C TYR A 449 12.70 14.71 2.16
N VAL A 450 13.63 13.74 2.24
CA VAL A 450 13.44 12.54 3.07
C VAL A 450 13.85 12.80 4.51
N ALA A 451 15.10 13.19 4.74
CA ALA A 451 15.65 13.45 6.06
C ALA A 451 14.94 14.62 6.77
N GLU A 452 14.48 15.62 6.01
CA GLU A 452 13.74 16.78 6.53
C GLU A 452 12.53 16.38 7.39
N ARG A 453 11.90 15.26 7.08
CA ARG A 453 10.73 14.74 7.81
C ARG A 453 11.02 14.38 9.27
N CYS A 454 12.29 14.21 9.67
CA CYS A 454 12.66 14.07 11.08
C CYS A 454 12.56 15.38 11.88
N PHE A 455 12.81 16.52 11.24
CA PHE A 455 13.07 17.79 11.94
C PHE A 455 11.95 18.82 11.74
N ARG A 456 11.27 18.80 10.59
CA ARG A 456 10.32 19.84 10.16
C ARG A 456 9.28 20.23 11.21
N ARG A 457 8.80 19.27 12.01
CA ARG A 457 7.78 19.49 13.06
C ARG A 457 8.31 20.23 14.30
N PHE A 458 9.62 20.27 14.49
CA PHE A 458 10.27 20.84 15.68
C PHE A 458 10.80 22.27 15.43
N SER A 459 10.34 22.92 14.37
CA SER A 459 10.71 24.30 13.98
C SER A 459 9.49 25.06 13.45
N GLU A 460 9.35 26.34 13.77
CA GLU A 460 8.28 27.21 13.24
C GLU A 460 8.85 28.41 12.45
N THR A 461 8.23 28.76 11.32
CA THR A 461 8.50 30.00 10.58
C THR A 461 7.50 31.07 10.98
N ALA A 462 7.98 32.18 11.55
CA ALA A 462 7.12 33.27 12.01
C ALA A 462 6.30 33.89 10.87
N THR A 463 4.98 33.70 10.87
CA THR A 463 4.04 34.44 10.01
C THR A 463 3.73 35.80 10.62
N SER A 464 3.84 36.86 9.82
CA SER A 464 3.44 38.22 10.19
C SER A 464 1.94 38.31 10.47
N GLY A 465 1.56 38.70 11.69
CA GLY A 465 0.16 38.87 12.11
C GLY A 465 -0.61 39.84 11.23
N GLY A 466 -1.81 39.45 10.80
CA GLY A 466 -2.63 40.21 9.86
C GLY A 466 -3.51 41.28 10.51
N GLY A 467 -4.00 42.17 9.65
CA GLY A 467 -4.77 43.36 9.99
C GLY A 467 -6.28 43.09 10.15
N TYR A 468 -7.11 44.13 10.08
CA TYR A 468 -8.57 44.14 10.32
C TYR A 468 -9.41 43.04 9.62
N TRP A 469 -8.89 42.41 8.56
CA TRP A 469 -9.45 41.18 7.97
C TRP A 469 -9.08 39.91 8.75
N ASP A 470 -8.58 40.00 9.98
CA ASP A 470 -8.39 38.87 10.91
C ASP A 470 -9.32 39.01 12.13
N GLY A 471 -10.40 39.80 12.01
CA GLY A 471 -11.42 39.91 13.04
C GLY A 471 -12.14 38.57 13.26
N PRO A 472 -12.77 38.35 14.43
CA PRO A 472 -13.38 37.05 14.74
C PRO A 472 -14.57 36.72 13.83
N ILE A 473 -15.24 37.70 13.21
CA ILE A 473 -16.46 37.53 12.39
C ILE A 473 -16.11 37.06 10.98
N ASP A 474 -16.92 36.15 10.44
CA ASP A 474 -16.78 35.57 9.10
C ASP A 474 -16.73 36.62 7.97
N HIS A 475 -15.78 36.47 7.05
CA HIS A 475 -15.55 37.40 5.93
C HIS A 475 -16.70 37.46 4.94
N ALA A 476 -17.41 36.36 4.70
CA ALA A 476 -18.55 36.34 3.79
C ALA A 476 -19.67 37.24 4.32
N LEU A 477 -19.85 37.29 5.65
CA LEU A 477 -20.82 38.18 6.30
C LEU A 477 -20.39 39.65 6.18
N LEU A 478 -19.12 39.95 6.44
CA LEU A 478 -18.58 41.31 6.29
C LEU A 478 -18.73 41.81 4.84
N ARG A 479 -18.42 40.95 3.87
CA ARG A 479 -18.60 41.24 2.44
C ARG A 479 -20.06 41.45 2.07
N ALA A 480 -20.97 40.62 2.58
CA ALA A 480 -22.41 40.79 2.37
C ALA A 480 -22.93 42.12 2.93
N MET A 481 -22.38 42.59 4.05
CA MET A 481 -22.68 43.92 4.57
C MET A 481 -22.17 45.04 3.66
N ASP A 482 -20.94 44.90 3.15
CA ASP A 482 -20.35 45.88 2.23
C ASP A 482 -21.14 46.03 0.94
N GLU A 483 -21.66 44.92 0.42
CA GLU A 483 -22.51 44.88 -0.77
C GLU A 483 -23.96 45.30 -0.48
N GLY A 484 -24.31 45.60 0.78
CA GLY A 484 -25.65 45.98 1.21
C GLY A 484 -26.67 44.83 1.18
N ARG A 485 -26.22 43.58 1.02
CA ARG A 485 -27.06 42.37 1.05
C ARG A 485 -27.42 41.94 2.47
N LEU A 486 -26.63 42.36 3.45
CA LEU A 486 -26.84 42.11 4.88
C LEU A 486 -26.76 43.43 5.67
N VAL A 487 -27.64 43.61 6.66
CA VAL A 487 -27.66 44.85 7.45
C VAL A 487 -26.56 44.81 8.52
N ALA A 488 -25.64 45.78 8.48
CA ALA A 488 -24.60 45.95 9.48
C ALA A 488 -25.16 46.50 10.81
N PRO A 489 -24.88 45.87 11.96
CA PRO A 489 -25.20 46.42 13.27
C PRO A 489 -24.49 47.75 13.54
N PRO A 490 -25.01 48.59 14.44
CA PRO A 490 -24.45 49.92 14.72
C PRO A 490 -22.95 49.91 15.08
N LYS A 491 -22.52 48.95 15.91
CA LYS A 491 -21.14 48.80 16.39
C LYS A 491 -20.16 48.43 15.28
N LEU A 492 -20.57 47.53 14.37
CA LEU A 492 -19.76 47.09 13.24
C LEU A 492 -19.73 48.16 12.14
N ALA A 493 -20.83 48.89 11.95
CA ALA A 493 -20.88 50.02 11.02
C ALA A 493 -19.87 51.13 11.40
N GLU A 494 -19.70 51.41 12.70
CA GLU A 494 -18.72 52.40 13.18
C GLU A 494 -17.26 51.93 12.98
N GLN A 495 -16.98 50.65 13.26
CA GLN A 495 -15.66 50.05 13.02
C GLN A 495 -15.30 49.99 11.52
N ARG A 496 -16.30 49.73 10.68
CA ARG A 496 -16.18 49.71 9.22
C ARG A 496 -15.76 51.07 8.66
N GLU A 497 -16.41 52.15 9.10
CA GLU A 497 -16.05 53.52 8.70
C GLU A 497 -14.60 53.87 9.15
N ALA A 498 -14.19 53.45 10.35
CA ALA A 498 -12.83 53.66 10.83
C ALA A 498 -11.78 52.85 10.05
N ALA A 499 -12.10 51.60 9.67
CA ALA A 499 -11.21 50.73 8.91
C ALA A 499 -11.07 51.18 7.44
N LEU A 500 -12.16 51.64 6.80
CA LEU A 500 -12.13 52.25 5.47
C LEU A 500 -11.26 53.51 5.48
N ALA A 501 -11.41 54.39 6.49
CA ALA A 501 -10.57 55.57 6.66
C ALA A 501 -9.09 55.22 6.84
N ALA A 502 -8.77 54.21 7.66
CA ALA A 502 -7.39 53.74 7.88
C ALA A 502 -6.78 53.07 6.64
N ARG A 503 -7.59 52.32 5.86
CA ARG A 503 -7.16 51.67 4.62
C ARG A 503 -6.90 52.67 3.51
N GLU A 504 -7.70 53.73 3.44
CA GLU A 504 -7.49 54.84 2.52
C GLU A 504 -6.24 55.65 2.90
N GLU A 505 -6.00 55.86 4.20
CA GLU A 505 -4.77 56.49 4.69
C GLU A 505 -3.52 55.61 4.44
N LYS A 506 -3.64 54.29 4.62
CA LYS A 506 -2.57 53.32 4.31
C LYS A 506 -2.33 53.24 2.80
N SER A 507 -3.37 53.14 1.98
CA SER A 507 -3.26 53.13 0.52
C SER A 507 -2.62 54.42 -0.01
N GLN A 508 -2.93 55.56 0.59
CA GLN A 508 -2.26 56.83 0.29
C GLN A 508 -0.77 56.83 0.70
N ARG A 509 -0.42 56.26 1.86
CA ARG A 509 1.00 56.09 2.28
C ARG A 509 1.77 55.08 1.44
N ASP A 510 1.17 53.95 1.09
CA ASP A 510 1.79 52.89 0.29
C ASP A 510 1.97 53.34 -1.15
N ARG A 511 1.03 54.12 -1.70
CA ARG A 511 1.17 54.76 -3.02
C ARG A 511 2.30 55.79 -3.03
N ALA A 512 2.42 56.59 -1.98
CA ALA A 512 3.56 57.51 -1.81
C ALA A 512 4.90 56.75 -1.66
N SER A 513 4.93 55.65 -0.89
CA SER A 513 6.13 54.82 -0.71
C SER A 513 6.55 54.07 -1.98
N ARG A 514 5.58 53.64 -2.80
CA ARG A 514 5.84 52.98 -4.09
C ARG A 514 6.42 53.98 -5.09
N GLU A 515 5.85 55.18 -5.17
CA GLU A 515 6.38 56.26 -6.01
C GLU A 515 7.80 56.66 -5.59
N ASP A 516 8.07 56.77 -4.28
CA ASP A 516 9.41 57.05 -3.73
C ASP A 516 10.42 55.91 -4.00
N LEU A 517 10.00 54.65 -3.88
CA LEU A 517 10.83 53.48 -4.19
C LEU A 517 11.24 53.48 -5.67
N PHE A 518 10.29 53.66 -6.58
CA PHE A 518 10.60 53.70 -8.00
C PHE A 518 11.40 54.94 -8.42
N ALA A 519 11.21 56.07 -7.73
CA ALA A 519 12.08 57.24 -7.91
C ALA A 519 13.53 56.95 -7.48
N GLN A 520 13.73 56.24 -6.36
CA GLN A 520 15.07 55.82 -5.91
C GLN A 520 15.69 54.79 -6.85
N LEU A 521 14.94 53.78 -7.30
CA LEU A 521 15.43 52.77 -8.23
C LEU A 521 15.83 53.37 -9.58
N ARG A 522 15.06 54.35 -10.08
CA ARG A 522 15.43 55.11 -11.29
C ARG A 522 16.73 55.87 -11.11
N ALA A 523 16.89 56.59 -9.99
CA ALA A 523 18.10 57.33 -9.70
C ALA A 523 19.34 56.42 -9.58
N TRP A 524 19.19 55.26 -8.93
CA TRP A 524 20.25 54.25 -8.82
C TRP A 524 20.60 53.61 -10.16
N TYR A 525 19.60 53.32 -11.00
CA TYR A 525 19.81 52.78 -12.34
C TYR A 525 20.61 53.75 -13.20
N GLU A 526 20.23 55.03 -13.22
CA GLU A 526 20.94 56.09 -13.94
C GLU A 526 22.39 56.24 -13.47
N GLU A 527 22.61 56.28 -12.15
CA GLU A 527 23.93 56.45 -11.57
C GLU A 527 24.88 55.29 -11.92
N ARG A 528 24.38 54.04 -11.93
CA ARG A 528 25.21 52.84 -12.10
C ARG A 528 25.42 52.43 -13.56
N THR A 529 24.46 52.70 -14.44
CA THR A 529 24.52 52.28 -15.85
C THR A 529 24.91 53.41 -16.79
N GLY A 530 24.69 54.68 -16.40
CA GLY A 530 24.89 55.85 -17.26
C GLY A 530 23.81 56.05 -18.33
N ASN A 531 22.78 55.19 -18.34
CA ASN A 531 21.60 55.30 -19.20
C ASN A 531 20.50 56.14 -18.52
N GLY A 532 19.52 56.63 -19.26
CA GLY A 532 18.44 57.47 -18.72
C GLY A 532 17.38 56.67 -17.95
N ALA A 533 16.76 57.30 -16.94
CA ALA A 533 15.80 56.71 -16.00
C ALA A 533 14.54 56.12 -16.66
N ASP A 534 14.24 56.51 -17.89
CA ASP A 534 13.03 56.13 -18.62
C ASP A 534 13.23 54.91 -19.55
N GLU A 535 14.42 54.29 -19.58
CA GLU A 535 14.69 53.11 -20.42
C GLU A 535 13.99 51.83 -19.94
N LEU A 536 13.69 51.72 -18.64
CA LEU A 536 13.01 50.58 -18.03
C LEU A 536 11.68 51.02 -17.41
N ASP A 537 10.63 50.22 -17.60
CA ASP A 537 9.39 50.37 -16.86
C ASP A 537 9.55 49.87 -15.41
N GLU A 538 8.49 49.96 -14.60
CA GLU A 538 8.53 49.54 -13.19
C GLU A 538 8.92 48.05 -13.04
N GLY A 539 8.49 47.18 -13.96
CA GLY A 539 8.86 45.77 -13.97
C GLY A 539 10.34 45.56 -14.28
N GLY A 540 10.86 46.26 -15.30
CA GLY A 540 12.28 46.22 -15.66
C GLY A 540 13.20 46.75 -14.55
N LEU A 541 12.80 47.81 -13.85
CA LEU A 541 13.56 48.37 -12.71
C LEU A 541 13.60 47.43 -11.51
N LEU A 542 12.49 46.74 -11.20
CA LEU A 542 12.45 45.73 -10.15
C LEU A 542 13.35 44.54 -10.49
N THR A 543 13.26 44.04 -11.73
CA THR A 543 14.08 42.93 -12.21
C THR A 543 15.57 43.26 -12.12
N TRP A 544 15.95 44.43 -12.61
CA TRP A 544 17.33 44.93 -12.49
C TRP A 544 17.78 45.07 -11.04
N ALA A 545 16.92 45.57 -10.15
CA ALA A 545 17.23 45.73 -8.73
C ALA A 545 17.45 44.38 -8.04
N THR A 546 16.65 43.35 -8.37
CA THR A 546 16.79 41.99 -7.83
C THR A 546 18.04 41.26 -8.30
N GLU A 547 18.64 41.68 -9.41
CA GLU A 547 19.90 41.13 -9.91
C GLU A 547 21.13 41.72 -9.23
N GLN A 548 20.98 42.85 -8.51
CA GLN A 548 22.10 43.51 -7.84
C GLN A 548 22.64 42.69 -6.66
N PRO A 549 23.97 42.64 -6.46
CA PRO A 549 24.60 41.83 -5.41
C PRO A 549 24.09 42.14 -4.00
N GLU A 550 23.80 43.40 -3.71
CA GLU A 550 23.38 43.89 -2.40
C GLU A 550 21.96 43.43 -2.03
N MET A 551 21.07 43.33 -3.03
CA MET A 551 19.70 42.82 -2.84
C MET A 551 19.67 41.29 -2.74
N LYS A 552 20.65 40.59 -3.32
CA LYS A 552 20.82 39.13 -3.15
C LYS A 552 21.31 38.76 -1.75
N GLU A 553 22.11 39.62 -1.10
CA GLU A 553 22.49 39.48 0.31
C GLU A 553 21.28 39.75 1.24
N ASP A 554 20.46 40.76 0.94
CA ASP A 554 19.24 41.09 1.71
C ASP A 554 18.13 40.01 1.57
N ARG A 555 18.08 39.28 0.44
CA ARG A 555 17.13 38.15 0.23
C ARG A 555 17.43 36.96 1.13
N ALA A 556 18.69 36.76 1.55
CA ALA A 556 19.06 35.74 2.52
C ALA A 556 18.60 36.10 3.95
N GLU A 557 18.39 37.39 4.26
CA GLU A 557 17.91 37.88 5.56
C GLU A 557 16.37 37.91 5.67
N ARG A 558 15.63 37.73 4.57
CA ARG A 558 14.14 37.81 4.56
C ARG A 558 13.40 36.49 4.73
N HIS A 559 14.10 35.35 4.78
CA HIS A 559 13.46 34.14 5.28
C HIS A 559 13.25 34.29 6.78
N PRO A 560 12.00 34.18 7.29
CA PRO A 560 11.76 34.27 8.73
C PRO A 560 12.62 33.21 9.42
N THR A 561 13.54 33.66 10.28
CA THR A 561 14.42 32.75 11.02
C THR A 561 13.58 31.74 11.76
N PRO A 562 13.80 30.42 11.55
CA PRO A 562 13.03 29.41 12.25
C PRO A 562 13.22 29.56 13.75
N VAL A 563 12.10 29.55 14.47
CA VAL A 563 12.07 29.56 15.92
C VAL A 563 12.17 28.11 16.40
N TYR A 564 13.05 27.88 17.36
CA TYR A 564 13.32 26.56 17.94
C TYR A 564 13.00 26.56 19.43
N SER A 565 12.58 25.41 19.96
CA SER A 565 12.37 25.23 21.40
C SER A 565 13.69 25.22 22.19
N GLU A 566 13.61 25.30 23.52
CA GLU A 566 14.79 25.20 24.39
C GLU A 566 15.48 23.83 24.24
N GLU A 567 14.71 22.75 24.14
CA GLU A 567 15.22 21.38 23.96
C GLU A 567 15.94 21.21 22.62
N PHE A 568 15.46 21.88 21.57
CA PHE A 568 16.15 21.88 20.28
C PHE A 568 17.49 22.62 20.37
N GLN A 569 17.54 23.75 21.07
CA GLN A 569 18.80 24.47 21.33
C GLN A 569 19.77 23.61 22.18
N GLN A 570 19.26 22.85 23.14
CA GLN A 570 20.06 21.90 23.92
C GLN A 570 20.64 20.78 23.05
N LEU A 571 19.91 20.30 22.04
CA LEU A 571 20.45 19.35 21.06
C LEU A 571 21.63 19.97 20.30
N LEU A 572 21.47 21.18 19.76
CA LEU A 572 22.54 21.84 19.00
C LEU A 572 23.79 22.08 19.87
N ALA A 573 23.59 22.52 21.11
CA ALA A 573 24.68 22.71 22.08
C ALA A 573 25.38 21.38 22.44
N HIS A 574 24.63 20.28 22.54
CA HIS A 574 25.19 18.95 22.76
C HIS A 574 26.11 18.53 21.60
N VAL A 575 25.65 18.74 20.37
CA VAL A 575 26.41 18.38 19.15
C VAL A 575 27.64 19.27 18.97
N ASP A 576 27.54 20.57 19.25
CA ASP A 576 28.70 21.47 19.29
C ASP A 576 29.75 20.97 20.29
N ALA A 577 29.34 20.64 21.53
CA ALA A 577 30.25 20.16 22.55
C ALA A 577 30.91 18.80 22.20
N GLU A 578 30.16 17.89 21.59
CA GLU A 578 30.64 16.55 21.23
C GLU A 578 31.56 16.58 19.99
N LEU A 579 31.19 17.35 18.96
CA LEU A 579 31.90 17.39 17.69
C LEU A 579 32.89 18.56 17.58
N GLY A 580 32.85 19.54 18.47
CA GLY A 580 33.64 20.77 18.37
C GLY A 580 33.34 21.56 17.10
N VAL A 581 32.05 21.64 16.72
CA VAL A 581 31.54 22.37 15.57
C VAL A 581 30.73 23.55 16.07
N SER A 582 31.34 24.73 16.10
CA SER A 582 30.69 25.97 16.54
C SER A 582 29.45 26.25 15.70
N ASP A 583 28.30 26.41 16.36
CA ASP A 583 27.00 26.71 15.75
C ASP A 583 26.59 25.72 14.62
N PRO A 584 26.33 24.45 14.96
CA PRO A 584 26.11 23.42 13.95
C PRO A 584 24.77 23.64 13.24
N ASN A 585 24.80 23.68 11.90
CA ASN A 585 23.59 23.81 11.08
C ASN A 585 22.62 22.65 11.40
N PRO A 586 21.35 22.93 11.80
CA PRO A 586 20.36 21.89 12.12
C PRO A 586 20.19 20.83 11.04
N ARG A 587 20.28 21.21 9.75
CA ARG A 587 20.22 20.28 8.62
C ARG A 587 21.40 19.31 8.60
N ALA A 588 22.60 19.79 8.91
CA ALA A 588 23.81 18.98 8.98
C ALA A 588 23.74 18.01 10.18
N VAL A 589 23.27 18.48 11.34
CA VAL A 589 23.07 17.64 12.54
C VAL A 589 22.12 16.48 12.24
N ARG A 590 20.96 16.76 11.65
CA ARG A 590 19.97 15.77 11.20
C ARG A 590 20.58 14.72 10.27
N ASN A 591 21.32 15.18 9.25
CA ASN A 591 22.00 14.28 8.31
C ASN A 591 23.04 13.41 9.02
N GLY A 592 23.79 13.97 9.97
CA GLY A 592 24.75 13.24 10.79
C GLY A 592 24.11 12.15 11.65
N MET A 593 22.94 12.41 12.26
CA MET A 593 22.19 11.40 13.02
C MET A 593 21.73 10.23 12.15
N VAL A 594 21.15 10.54 10.99
CA VAL A 594 20.69 9.53 10.02
C VAL A 594 21.88 8.71 9.51
N ALA A 595 22.98 9.37 9.12
CA ALA A 595 24.18 8.72 8.64
C ALA A 595 24.83 7.81 9.69
N HIS A 596 24.80 8.18 10.97
CA HIS A 596 25.30 7.36 12.06
C HIS A 596 24.57 6.01 12.10
N LEU A 597 23.23 6.00 12.09
CA LEU A 597 22.43 4.77 12.07
C LEU A 597 22.68 3.93 10.81
N VAL A 598 22.75 4.58 9.65
CA VAL A 598 23.03 3.90 8.37
C VAL A 598 24.39 3.19 8.40
N LYS A 599 25.43 3.83 8.96
CA LYS A 599 26.76 3.20 9.17
C LYS A 599 26.70 2.07 10.20
N ALA A 600 25.94 2.24 11.29
CA ALA A 600 25.77 1.21 12.33
C ALA A 600 25.11 -0.07 11.78
N TRP A 601 24.28 0.04 10.74
CA TRP A 601 23.72 -1.10 10.00
C TRP A 601 24.67 -1.70 8.95
N GLY A 602 25.89 -1.17 8.84
CA GLY A 602 26.97 -1.72 8.03
C GLY A 602 27.06 -1.15 6.61
N TRP A 603 26.27 -0.12 6.26
CA TRP A 603 26.41 0.52 4.97
C TRP A 603 27.72 1.30 4.89
N SER A 604 28.40 1.15 3.75
CA SER A 604 29.58 1.94 3.41
C SER A 604 29.64 2.14 1.90
N ARG A 605 30.27 3.23 1.47
CA ARG A 605 30.50 3.49 0.05
C ARG A 605 31.26 2.34 -0.60
N ASP A 606 32.30 1.84 0.05
CA ASP A 606 33.13 0.76 -0.52
C ASP A 606 32.40 -0.60 -0.58
N GLY A 607 31.42 -0.84 0.30
CA GLY A 607 30.62 -2.06 0.27
C GLY A 607 29.48 -2.03 -0.76
N PHE A 608 28.97 -0.83 -1.09
CA PHE A 608 27.70 -0.70 -1.82
C PHE A 608 27.77 0.13 -3.11
N SER A 609 28.69 1.09 -3.24
CA SER A 609 28.69 2.08 -4.33
C SER A 609 30.09 2.62 -4.70
N HIS A 610 30.64 2.21 -5.85
CA HIS A 610 31.94 2.66 -6.37
C HIS A 610 31.87 3.48 -7.68
N HIS A 611 30.71 3.51 -8.37
CA HIS A 611 30.39 4.25 -9.59
C HIS A 611 31.50 4.22 -10.67
N ASP A 612 31.49 3.15 -11.49
CA ASP A 612 32.25 3.05 -12.74
C ASP A 612 31.31 2.56 -13.87
N TRP A 613 30.93 3.45 -14.78
CA TRP A 613 29.95 3.15 -15.85
C TRP A 613 30.52 2.28 -16.97
N ASP A 614 31.84 2.17 -17.08
CA ASP A 614 32.51 1.44 -18.16
C ASP A 614 32.78 -0.03 -17.80
N LYS A 615 32.47 -0.44 -16.56
CA LYS A 615 32.69 -1.81 -16.07
C LYS A 615 31.41 -2.42 -15.51
N PRO A 616 31.29 -3.77 -15.54
CA PRO A 616 30.25 -4.45 -14.79
C PRO A 616 30.29 -4.04 -13.31
N PRO A 617 29.14 -3.81 -12.68
CA PRO A 617 29.08 -3.32 -11.32
C PRO A 617 29.63 -4.37 -10.35
N GLU A 618 30.57 -3.95 -9.51
CA GLU A 618 31.19 -4.79 -8.47
C GLU A 618 30.45 -4.71 -7.13
N VAL A 619 29.63 -3.68 -6.95
CA VAL A 619 28.85 -3.42 -5.74
C VAL A 619 27.37 -3.21 -6.08
N VAL A 620 26.51 -3.47 -5.11
CA VAL A 620 25.09 -3.74 -5.38
C VAL A 620 24.26 -2.48 -5.67
N ASP A 621 24.53 -1.33 -5.05
CA ASP A 621 23.77 -0.10 -5.32
C ASP A 621 24.08 0.44 -6.73
N ASP A 622 25.32 0.22 -7.22
CA ASP A 622 25.69 0.50 -8.61
C ASP A 622 24.94 -0.42 -9.57
N ALA A 623 24.83 -1.72 -9.24
CA ALA A 623 24.08 -2.67 -10.06
C ALA A 623 22.59 -2.32 -10.15
N ILE A 624 21.99 -1.89 -9.03
CA ILE A 624 20.61 -1.40 -9.00
C ILE A 624 20.47 -0.14 -9.84
N GLY A 625 21.35 0.85 -9.64
CA GLY A 625 21.31 2.13 -10.35
C GLY A 625 21.51 1.97 -11.87
N GLN A 626 22.42 1.11 -12.30
CA GLN A 626 22.63 0.81 -13.72
C GLN A 626 21.43 0.11 -14.37
N ARG A 627 20.72 -0.76 -13.62
CA ARG A 627 19.62 -1.57 -14.15
C ARG A 627 18.29 -0.83 -14.16
N HIS A 628 17.98 -0.09 -13.10
CA HIS A 628 16.66 0.49 -12.84
C HIS A 628 16.62 2.01 -12.92
N GLY A 629 17.77 2.69 -13.08
CA GLY A 629 17.85 4.14 -13.19
C GLY A 629 18.01 4.86 -11.84
N SER A 630 18.00 6.20 -11.89
CA SER A 630 18.15 7.07 -10.71
C SER A 630 16.91 7.09 -9.83
N SER A 631 17.11 7.46 -8.56
CA SER A 631 16.09 7.50 -7.50
C SER A 631 14.91 8.41 -7.85
N ALA A 632 13.76 8.11 -7.24
CA ALA A 632 12.59 9.00 -7.29
C ALA A 632 12.96 10.40 -6.81
N SER A 633 12.28 11.41 -7.37
CA SER A 633 12.51 12.81 -7.02
C SER A 633 11.48 13.33 -6.00
N HIS A 634 11.77 14.48 -5.38
CA HIS A 634 10.81 15.22 -4.53
C HIS A 634 10.30 14.41 -3.31
N GLY A 635 11.14 13.51 -2.77
CA GLY A 635 10.84 12.79 -1.52
C GLY A 635 9.87 11.62 -1.65
N SER A 636 9.63 11.13 -2.87
CA SER A 636 8.99 9.83 -3.08
C SER A 636 10.01 8.70 -2.92
N ARG A 637 9.55 7.51 -2.52
CA ARG A 637 10.41 6.31 -2.48
C ARG A 637 10.52 5.70 -3.87
N SER A 638 11.71 5.28 -4.26
CA SER A 638 11.96 4.65 -5.56
C SER A 638 11.21 3.31 -5.70
N ALA A 639 10.69 3.00 -6.90
CA ALA A 639 10.04 1.70 -7.17
C ALA A 639 10.98 0.51 -6.92
N VAL A 640 12.27 0.68 -7.26
CA VAL A 640 13.37 -0.18 -6.84
C VAL A 640 14.43 0.73 -6.23
N CYS A 641 14.57 0.72 -4.90
CA CYS A 641 15.51 1.61 -4.21
C CYS A 641 16.92 1.01 -4.12
N GLN A 642 17.91 1.88 -3.93
CA GLN A 642 19.25 1.45 -3.48
C GLN A 642 19.20 1.09 -1.99
N PHE A 643 20.13 0.28 -1.49
CA PHE A 643 20.23 -0.03 -0.06
C PHE A 643 20.54 1.20 0.77
N ARG A 644 21.32 2.16 0.23
CA ARG A 644 21.47 3.49 0.84
C ARG A 644 20.12 4.15 1.11
N GLU A 645 19.23 4.16 0.11
CA GLU A 645 17.90 4.74 0.24
C GLU A 645 17.08 3.95 1.27
N LYS A 646 17.00 2.61 1.15
CA LYS A 646 16.33 1.71 2.13
C LYS A 646 16.69 2.08 3.58
N TYR A 647 17.99 2.22 3.87
CA TYR A 647 18.46 2.51 5.22
C TYR A 647 18.19 3.96 5.64
N VAL A 648 18.29 4.94 4.75
CA VAL A 648 17.93 6.32 5.09
C VAL A 648 16.46 6.42 5.48
N TRP A 649 15.54 5.78 4.74
CA TRP A 649 14.11 5.74 5.11
C TRP A 649 13.90 5.17 6.52
N ALA A 650 14.49 4.01 6.82
CA ALA A 650 14.36 3.39 8.15
C ALA A 650 15.02 4.20 9.28
N ALA A 651 16.12 4.91 8.99
CA ALA A 651 16.81 5.76 9.96
C ALA A 651 16.00 7.01 10.28
N VAL A 652 15.34 7.60 9.27
CA VAL A 652 14.47 8.77 9.45
C VAL A 652 13.34 8.50 10.43
N ASP A 653 12.64 7.38 10.27
CA ASP A 653 11.55 7.01 11.18
C ASP A 653 12.03 6.77 12.63
N ARG A 654 13.24 6.25 12.83
CA ARG A 654 13.81 6.07 14.17
C ARG A 654 14.24 7.39 14.81
N ILE A 655 14.94 8.24 14.07
CA ILE A 655 15.37 9.56 14.57
C ILE A 655 14.15 10.44 14.88
N ALA A 656 13.13 10.44 14.02
CA ALA A 656 11.90 11.20 14.26
C ALA A 656 11.24 10.82 15.59
N GLY A 657 11.11 9.52 15.90
CA GLY A 657 10.54 9.09 17.18
C GLY A 657 11.44 9.36 18.38
N ALA A 658 12.77 9.25 18.23
CA ALA A 658 13.71 9.61 19.28
C ALA A 658 13.61 11.08 19.68
N LEU A 659 13.42 11.96 18.68
CA LEU A 659 13.23 13.40 18.89
C LEU A 659 11.85 13.71 19.45
N ALA A 660 10.79 13.01 18.99
CA ALA A 660 9.43 13.18 19.51
C ALA A 660 9.33 12.92 21.02
N ASP A 661 10.17 12.03 21.55
CA ASP A 661 10.23 11.76 22.99
C ASP A 661 10.89 12.89 23.79
N ARG A 662 11.57 13.84 23.14
CA ARG A 662 12.40 14.87 23.78
C ARG A 662 11.94 16.29 23.47
N MET A 663 11.47 16.54 22.25
CA MET A 663 11.19 17.87 21.75
C MET A 663 9.69 18.16 21.70
N PRO A 664 9.26 19.39 22.06
CA PRO A 664 7.92 19.85 21.79
C PRO A 664 7.75 20.27 20.33
N VAL A 665 6.50 20.33 19.86
CA VAL A 665 6.11 20.90 18.57
C VAL A 665 5.38 22.22 18.78
N TRP A 666 5.37 23.09 17.77
CA TRP A 666 4.71 24.38 17.87
C TRP A 666 3.21 24.24 17.60
N ASN A 667 2.39 24.58 18.59
CA ASN A 667 0.94 24.71 18.45
C ASN A 667 0.63 26.13 17.95
N ARG A 668 0.14 26.23 16.71
CA ARG A 668 -0.22 27.52 16.09
C ARG A 668 -1.47 28.15 16.71
N ASP A 669 -2.46 27.34 17.05
CA ASP A 669 -3.74 27.80 17.60
C ASP A 669 -3.54 28.47 18.97
N GLU A 670 -2.62 27.94 19.78
CA GLU A 670 -2.28 28.46 21.11
C GLU A 670 -0.99 29.29 21.15
N ALA A 671 -0.31 29.43 20.01
CA ALA A 671 0.99 30.10 19.84
C ALA A 671 2.03 29.69 20.92
N ARG A 672 2.19 28.39 21.17
CA ARG A 672 3.12 27.86 22.19
C ARG A 672 3.71 26.50 21.80
N TRP A 673 4.87 26.18 22.38
CA TRP A 673 5.46 24.85 22.30
C TRP A 673 4.72 23.85 23.20
N GLU A 674 4.33 22.70 22.65
CA GLU A 674 3.64 21.63 23.39
C GLU A 674 4.23 20.25 23.13
N ARG A 675 4.07 19.34 24.08
CA ARG A 675 4.49 17.95 23.92
C ARG A 675 3.55 17.24 22.96
N LEU A 676 4.15 16.52 22.02
CA LEU A 676 3.43 15.82 20.99
C LEU A 676 2.49 14.75 21.57
N THR A 677 1.20 14.84 21.23
CA THR A 677 0.12 13.91 21.65
C THR A 677 -0.30 12.97 20.52
N ASN A 678 0.22 13.18 19.31
CA ASN A 678 0.01 12.34 18.14
C ASN A 678 1.28 12.27 17.29
N LEU A 679 1.73 11.06 16.94
CA LEU A 679 2.90 10.82 16.09
C LEU A 679 2.65 11.04 14.60
N ASP A 680 1.42 11.39 14.21
CA ASP A 680 1.05 11.57 12.82
C ASP A 680 1.81 12.71 12.13
N GLY A 681 2.18 12.50 10.87
CA GLY A 681 3.01 13.41 10.10
C GLY A 681 4.45 13.64 10.63
N LEU A 682 4.96 12.77 11.49
CA LEU A 682 6.40 12.62 11.77
C LEU A 682 7.01 11.49 10.91
N GLY A 683 8.25 11.68 10.48
CA GLY A 683 8.92 10.69 9.64
C GLY A 683 8.15 10.42 8.35
N HIS A 684 7.96 9.15 8.02
CA HIS A 684 7.29 8.73 6.80
C HIS A 684 5.81 8.37 6.99
N GLY A 685 5.33 8.42 8.23
CA GLY A 685 3.98 8.02 8.59
C GLY A 685 3.77 6.51 8.55
N LEU A 686 2.55 6.07 8.81
CA LEU A 686 2.16 4.67 8.79
C LEU A 686 1.86 4.23 7.34
N PRO A 687 2.57 3.25 6.75
CA PRO A 687 2.16 2.64 5.48
C PRO A 687 0.78 2.00 5.63
N ASP A 688 -0.02 1.96 4.56
CA ASP A 688 -1.34 1.32 4.61
C ASP A 688 -1.20 -0.14 5.15
N PRO A 689 -1.82 -0.47 6.30
CA PRO A 689 -1.81 -1.81 6.86
C PRO A 689 -2.63 -2.83 6.05
N LEU A 690 -3.52 -2.37 5.16
CA LEU A 690 -4.47 -3.19 4.38
C LEU A 690 -4.76 -2.63 2.96
N PRO A 691 -3.74 -2.42 2.10
CA PRO A 691 -3.87 -1.70 0.83
C PRO A 691 -4.71 -2.40 -0.25
N HIS A 692 -5.05 -3.69 -0.05
CA HIS A 692 -5.73 -4.52 -1.05
C HIS A 692 -6.87 -5.33 -0.42
N THR A 693 -7.67 -4.71 0.43
CA THR A 693 -8.91 -5.35 0.91
C THR A 693 -10.02 -5.24 -0.14
N GLU A 694 -9.85 -5.96 -1.26
CA GLU A 694 -11.00 -6.60 -1.93
C GLU A 694 -11.42 -7.82 -1.09
N HIS A 695 -11.77 -7.58 0.19
CA HIS A 695 -12.18 -8.64 1.11
C HIS A 695 -13.58 -9.15 0.75
N GLY A 696 -13.61 -10.08 -0.21
CA GLY A 696 -14.66 -11.09 -0.37
C GLY A 696 -15.99 -10.62 -0.92
N ASP A 697 -16.46 -11.38 -1.91
CA ASP A 697 -17.82 -11.48 -2.45
C ASP A 697 -18.46 -10.27 -3.14
N GLY A 698 -17.90 -9.06 -3.02
CA GLY A 698 -18.19 -8.01 -3.99
C GLY A 698 -17.51 -8.36 -5.30
N GLY A 699 -18.14 -9.20 -6.13
CA GLY A 699 -17.75 -9.29 -7.53
C GLY A 699 -17.82 -7.92 -8.18
N ASP A 700 -17.70 -7.86 -9.50
CA ASP A 700 -18.36 -6.80 -10.25
C ASP A 700 -19.88 -6.87 -9.95
N GLU A 701 -20.33 -6.47 -8.75
CA GLU A 701 -21.73 -6.23 -8.47
C GLU A 701 -22.15 -5.18 -9.49
N ASP A 702 -23.10 -5.58 -10.34
CA ASP A 702 -23.49 -4.86 -11.53
C ASP A 702 -23.70 -3.39 -11.18
N LEU A 703 -23.13 -2.49 -11.99
CA LEU A 703 -23.40 -1.04 -11.94
C LEU A 703 -24.92 -0.70 -11.96
N GLN A 704 -25.75 -1.68 -12.32
CA GLN A 704 -27.21 -1.60 -12.39
C GLN A 704 -27.91 -1.62 -11.03
N ASP A 705 -27.23 -2.03 -9.94
CA ASP A 705 -27.84 -2.17 -8.60
C ASP A 705 -27.53 -0.98 -7.66
N ALA A 706 -26.92 0.09 -8.15
CA ALA A 706 -26.67 1.30 -7.35
C ALA A 706 -27.95 2.13 -7.16
N TRP A 707 -28.26 2.49 -5.92
CA TRP A 707 -29.41 3.34 -5.62
C TRP A 707 -29.32 4.72 -6.28
N THR A 708 -30.34 5.08 -7.05
CA THR A 708 -30.54 6.45 -7.55
C THR A 708 -31.89 6.97 -7.04
N PRO A 709 -31.94 8.16 -6.44
CA PRO A 709 -33.20 8.76 -6.03
C PRO A 709 -34.13 9.05 -7.23
N ASP A 710 -35.40 8.69 -7.08
CA ASP A 710 -36.45 8.96 -8.08
C ASP A 710 -36.56 10.47 -8.36
N GLY A 711 -36.67 10.86 -9.62
CA GLY A 711 -36.81 12.28 -9.99
C GLY A 711 -35.49 13.04 -10.14
N VAL A 712 -34.35 12.50 -9.70
CA VAL A 712 -33.03 13.11 -9.92
C VAL A 712 -32.53 12.90 -11.36
N LEU A 713 -32.85 11.75 -11.96
CA LEU A 713 -32.44 11.32 -13.30
C LEU A 713 -33.57 11.31 -14.35
N VAL A 714 -34.42 12.34 -14.40
CA VAL A 714 -35.49 12.38 -15.41
C VAL A 714 -34.95 13.00 -16.69
N ASP A 715 -34.93 12.24 -17.79
CA ASP A 715 -34.69 12.77 -19.13
C ASP A 715 -35.93 13.60 -19.54
N GLN A 716 -35.93 14.88 -19.12
CA GLN A 716 -36.98 15.84 -19.45
C GLN A 716 -36.79 16.34 -20.89
N PHE A 717 -37.88 16.60 -21.60
CA PHE A 717 -37.88 17.21 -22.94
C PHE A 717 -37.19 16.36 -24.04
N GLU A 718 -37.23 15.02 -23.94
CA GLU A 718 -36.76 14.10 -24.98
C GLU A 718 -37.41 14.35 -26.36
N ASP A 719 -38.60 14.96 -26.37
CA ASP A 719 -39.40 15.33 -27.54
C ASP A 719 -38.83 16.52 -28.35
N VAL A 720 -37.82 17.22 -27.83
CA VAL A 720 -37.23 18.40 -28.50
C VAL A 720 -36.01 17.99 -29.34
N ASP A 721 -36.15 17.90 -30.66
CA ASP A 721 -35.06 17.48 -31.57
C ASP A 721 -33.84 18.44 -31.57
N ASP A 722 -34.05 19.73 -31.29
CA ASP A 722 -32.98 20.73 -31.20
C ASP A 722 -32.32 20.73 -29.81
N LEU A 723 -31.05 20.35 -29.76
CA LEU A 723 -30.31 20.20 -28.51
C LEU A 723 -30.07 21.51 -27.77
N GLY A 724 -29.94 22.64 -28.48
CA GLY A 724 -29.77 23.95 -27.85
C GLY A 724 -31.05 24.41 -27.16
N GLN A 725 -32.20 24.24 -27.84
CA GLN A 725 -33.51 24.50 -27.26
C GLN A 725 -33.83 23.55 -26.11
N ARG A 726 -33.41 22.28 -26.20
CA ARG A 726 -33.56 21.31 -25.10
C ARG A 726 -32.77 21.75 -23.86
N ALA A 727 -31.52 22.19 -24.04
CA ALA A 727 -30.69 22.71 -22.96
C ALA A 727 -31.27 23.98 -22.31
N GLU A 728 -31.72 24.95 -23.11
CA GLU A 728 -32.39 26.16 -22.63
C GLU A 728 -33.65 25.84 -21.80
N ARG A 729 -34.48 24.90 -22.28
CA ARG A 729 -35.69 24.47 -21.57
C ARG A 729 -35.38 23.71 -20.29
N TRP A 730 -34.30 22.94 -20.24
CA TRP A 730 -33.86 22.33 -18.99
C TRP A 730 -33.47 23.38 -17.95
N LEU A 731 -32.68 24.38 -18.34
CA LEU A 731 -32.28 25.45 -17.44
C LEU A 731 -33.49 26.26 -16.93
N THR A 732 -34.44 26.58 -17.82
CA THR A 732 -35.53 27.53 -17.51
C THR A 732 -36.84 26.90 -17.07
N GLU A 733 -37.20 25.73 -17.61
CA GLU A 733 -38.47 25.01 -17.37
C GLU A 733 -38.28 23.69 -16.61
N GLY A 734 -37.03 23.27 -16.38
CA GLY A 734 -36.72 22.01 -15.70
C GLY A 734 -37.33 21.93 -14.30
N VAL A 735 -37.91 20.78 -13.98
CA VAL A 735 -38.48 20.50 -12.66
C VAL A 735 -37.40 19.92 -11.76
N HIS A 736 -37.09 20.63 -10.67
CA HIS A 736 -36.17 20.19 -9.63
C HIS A 736 -36.71 18.99 -8.84
N PRO A 737 -35.84 18.08 -8.36
CA PRO A 737 -36.26 17.03 -7.44
C PRO A 737 -36.75 17.62 -6.11
N ASP A 738 -37.66 16.91 -5.42
CA ASP A 738 -38.02 17.27 -4.04
C ASP A 738 -36.78 17.08 -3.15
N PRO A 739 -36.27 18.14 -2.48
CA PRO A 739 -35.07 18.02 -1.65
C PRO A 739 -35.24 17.04 -0.48
N THR A 740 -36.48 16.73 -0.09
CA THR A 740 -36.73 15.79 1.01
C THR A 740 -36.49 14.31 0.64
N ILE A 741 -36.30 13.97 -0.64
CA ILE A 741 -36.05 12.59 -1.09
C ILE A 741 -34.80 11.95 -0.48
N PHE A 742 -33.82 12.76 -0.09
CA PHE A 742 -32.58 12.30 0.53
C PHE A 742 -32.72 12.00 2.03
N LEU A 743 -33.86 12.32 2.62
CA LEU A 743 -34.06 12.29 4.06
C LEU A 743 -34.65 10.98 4.57
N ALA A 744 -35.38 10.25 3.72
CA ALA A 744 -36.04 8.98 4.08
C ALA A 744 -36.32 8.13 2.83
N GLY A 745 -36.08 6.83 2.91
CA GLY A 745 -36.42 5.88 1.84
C GLY A 745 -35.69 4.55 1.96
N GLU A 746 -36.00 3.61 1.07
CA GLU A 746 -35.27 2.34 0.97
C GLU A 746 -33.98 2.57 0.17
N VAL A 747 -32.82 2.42 0.82
CA VAL A 747 -31.50 2.57 0.19
C VAL A 747 -30.58 1.47 0.69
N GLU A 748 -29.92 0.76 -0.23
CA GLU A 748 -29.06 -0.38 0.10
C GLU A 748 -29.81 -1.41 0.97
N ARG A 749 -29.37 -1.59 2.23
CA ARG A 749 -29.99 -2.50 3.19
C ARG A 749 -30.90 -1.81 4.21
N TRP A 750 -31.12 -0.50 4.06
CA TRP A 750 -31.78 0.35 5.03
C TRP A 750 -33.19 0.67 4.55
N PRO A 751 -34.25 0.15 5.21
CA PRO A 751 -35.64 0.42 4.81
C PRO A 751 -36.06 1.88 5.02
N ASP A 752 -35.38 2.58 5.94
CA ASP A 752 -35.61 3.98 6.28
C ASP A 752 -34.26 4.69 6.42
N ALA A 753 -33.58 4.79 5.27
CA ALA A 753 -32.26 5.37 5.14
C ALA A 753 -32.31 6.89 5.11
N VAL A 754 -31.25 7.51 5.62
CA VAL A 754 -30.95 8.93 5.44
C VAL A 754 -29.58 9.10 4.78
N VAL A 755 -29.49 10.03 3.84
CA VAL A 755 -28.24 10.38 3.15
C VAL A 755 -27.45 11.36 4.00
N LEU A 756 -26.21 10.99 4.32
CA LEU A 756 -25.25 11.88 4.99
C LEU A 756 -24.44 12.68 3.98
N GLY A 757 -24.17 12.08 2.83
CA GLY A 757 -23.70 12.81 1.67
C GLY A 757 -23.92 12.04 0.38
N PHE A 758 -24.04 12.80 -0.70
CA PHE A 758 -24.30 12.31 -2.05
C PHE A 758 -23.58 13.24 -3.03
N SER A 759 -22.93 12.66 -4.03
CA SER A 759 -22.39 13.36 -5.19
C SER A 759 -22.81 12.56 -6.41
N HIS A 760 -23.43 13.23 -7.35
CA HIS A 760 -23.78 12.63 -8.62
C HIS A 760 -23.49 13.62 -9.73
N TRP A 761 -22.61 13.24 -10.64
CA TRP A 761 -22.27 14.02 -11.81
C TRP A 761 -22.54 13.20 -13.07
N ARG A 762 -23.43 13.72 -13.92
CA ARG A 762 -23.78 13.09 -15.21
C ARG A 762 -23.39 14.02 -16.33
N ARG A 763 -22.58 13.52 -17.28
CA ARG A 763 -22.29 14.22 -18.53
C ARG A 763 -23.28 13.88 -19.63
N GLY A 764 -24.05 14.87 -20.06
CA GLY A 764 -25.08 14.70 -21.09
C GLY A 764 -24.51 14.77 -22.50
N HIS A 765 -23.69 13.81 -22.92
CA HIS A 765 -23.10 13.82 -24.28
C HIS A 765 -24.14 13.90 -25.41
N GLN A 766 -25.36 13.38 -25.20
CA GLN A 766 -26.47 13.43 -26.16
C GLN A 766 -27.48 14.55 -25.87
N SER A 767 -27.48 15.13 -24.66
CA SER A 767 -28.44 16.14 -24.21
C SER A 767 -27.85 17.57 -24.12
N CYS A 768 -26.53 17.74 -24.25
CA CYS A 768 -25.80 19.01 -24.05
C CYS A 768 -25.94 19.62 -22.65
N ILE A 769 -26.27 18.80 -21.65
CA ILE A 769 -26.49 19.26 -20.27
C ILE A 769 -25.67 18.38 -19.34
N ASP A 770 -24.83 19.01 -18.53
CA ASP A 770 -24.17 18.39 -17.41
C ASP A 770 -24.98 18.68 -16.13
N GLN A 771 -25.17 17.67 -15.29
CA GLN A 771 -25.88 17.82 -14.02
C GLN A 771 -24.98 17.37 -12.88
N LEU A 772 -24.86 18.22 -11.86
CA LEU A 772 -24.23 17.91 -10.59
C LEU A 772 -25.27 18.03 -9.47
N VAL A 773 -25.42 16.98 -8.67
CA VAL A 773 -26.24 16.98 -7.45
C VAL A 773 -25.35 16.66 -6.27
N GLN A 774 -25.35 17.54 -5.26
CA GLN A 774 -24.57 17.37 -4.03
C GLN A 774 -25.47 17.48 -2.80
N VAL A 775 -25.28 16.57 -1.85
CA VAL A 775 -25.95 16.59 -0.54
C VAL A 775 -24.91 16.48 0.55
N ARG A 776 -25.06 17.26 1.62
CA ARG A 776 -24.23 17.23 2.83
C ARG A 776 -25.08 17.39 4.08
N ALA A 777 -24.91 16.47 5.03
CA ALA A 777 -25.58 16.50 6.34
C ALA A 777 -24.66 17.06 7.44
N PHE A 778 -25.24 17.78 8.39
CA PHE A 778 -24.54 18.33 9.56
C PHE A 778 -25.51 18.56 10.73
N GLY A 779 -24.98 18.80 11.91
CA GLY A 779 -25.73 19.11 13.13
C GLY A 779 -25.57 20.57 13.53
N VAL A 780 -26.66 21.19 14.00
CA VAL A 780 -26.66 22.57 14.51
C VAL A 780 -27.33 22.64 15.87
N ARG A 781 -26.89 23.55 16.74
CA ARG A 781 -27.57 23.79 18.02
C ARG A 781 -28.92 24.47 17.80
N PRO A 782 -29.99 24.05 18.50
CA PRO A 782 -31.29 24.71 18.41
C PRO A 782 -31.26 26.22 18.68
N GLY A 783 -30.35 26.68 19.55
CA GLY A 783 -30.21 28.10 19.91
C GLY A 783 -29.59 28.99 18.81
N ASP A 784 -28.90 28.41 17.83
CA ASP A 784 -28.19 29.14 16.79
C ASP A 784 -28.99 29.23 15.47
N LEU A 785 -30.14 28.55 15.39
CA LEU A 785 -30.98 28.45 14.19
C LEU A 785 -31.33 29.79 13.56
N ASP A 786 -31.72 30.79 14.36
CA ASP A 786 -32.18 32.07 13.81
C ASP A 786 -31.04 32.87 13.16
N LEU A 787 -29.84 32.82 13.74
CA LEU A 787 -28.66 33.43 13.15
C LEU A 787 -28.21 32.66 11.92
N LEU A 788 -28.23 31.32 11.97
CA LEU A 788 -27.91 30.49 10.83
C LEU A 788 -28.86 30.74 9.65
N ARG A 789 -30.17 30.86 9.87
CA ARG A 789 -31.14 31.20 8.81
C ARG A 789 -30.81 32.52 8.11
N ARG A 790 -30.38 33.52 8.88
CA ARG A 790 -29.99 34.84 8.37
C ARG A 790 -28.69 34.76 7.55
N ASP A 791 -27.72 34.02 8.06
CA ASP A 791 -26.36 34.00 7.54
C ASP A 791 -26.17 33.00 6.39
N ALA A 792 -26.98 31.93 6.37
CA ALA A 792 -26.86 30.80 5.46
C ALA A 792 -26.69 31.16 3.97
N PRO A 793 -27.43 32.14 3.41
CA PRO A 793 -27.24 32.57 2.02
C PRO A 793 -25.86 33.15 1.69
N PHE A 794 -25.02 33.43 2.70
CA PHE A 794 -23.69 34.03 2.53
C PHE A 794 -22.59 33.05 2.90
N VAL A 795 -22.72 32.37 4.04
CA VAL A 795 -21.65 31.50 4.58
C VAL A 795 -21.77 30.04 4.12
N LEU A 796 -22.97 29.55 3.81
CA LEU A 796 -23.16 28.15 3.39
C LEU A 796 -22.96 27.96 1.87
N LEU A 797 -23.06 29.02 1.07
CA LEU A 797 -22.80 28.98 -0.37
C LEU A 797 -21.29 28.99 -0.69
N GLU A 798 -20.48 29.74 0.06
CA GLU A 798 -19.01 29.79 -0.14
C GLU A 798 -18.30 28.56 0.50
N HIS A 799 -18.97 27.83 1.40
CA HIS A 799 -18.41 26.69 2.15
C HIS A 799 -19.33 25.45 2.12
N TYR A 800 -19.69 24.99 0.92
CA TYR A 800 -20.60 23.84 0.73
C TYR A 800 -19.97 22.50 1.13
N ASP A 801 -18.64 22.40 1.15
CA ASP A 801 -17.93 21.14 1.40
C ASP A 801 -17.72 20.88 2.91
N ARG A 802 -18.84 20.70 3.61
CA ARG A 802 -18.85 20.51 5.07
C ARG A 802 -18.68 19.05 5.50
N ALA A 803 -17.48 18.51 5.32
CA ALA A 803 -17.07 17.22 5.87
C ALA A 803 -15.87 17.39 6.80
N ALA A 804 -15.75 16.58 7.84
CA ALA A 804 -14.50 16.50 8.60
C ALA A 804 -13.41 15.80 7.76
N TRP A 805 -12.16 16.24 7.83
CA TRP A 805 -11.05 15.61 7.13
C TRP A 805 -9.85 15.44 8.06
N ILE A 806 -8.90 14.61 7.66
CA ILE A 806 -7.64 14.44 8.40
C ILE A 806 -6.66 15.50 7.92
N GLU A 807 -6.17 16.33 8.84
CA GLU A 807 -5.38 17.54 8.53
C GLU A 807 -4.07 17.26 7.80
N GLU A 808 -3.35 16.22 8.23
CA GLU A 808 -2.00 15.92 7.77
C GLU A 808 -1.78 14.40 7.81
N GLY A 809 -1.16 13.84 6.77
CA GLY A 809 -1.07 12.39 6.58
C GLY A 809 -2.14 11.87 5.62
N VAL A 810 -2.17 12.43 4.40
CA VAL A 810 -3.16 12.31 3.30
C VAL A 810 -3.49 10.86 2.87
N TYR A 811 -3.00 9.84 3.58
CA TYR A 811 -3.02 8.43 3.19
C TYR A 811 -3.26 7.51 4.39
N ALA A 812 -4.40 7.65 5.06
CA ALA A 812 -4.79 6.75 6.14
C ALA A 812 -5.68 5.62 5.61
N ALA A 813 -5.47 4.39 6.09
CA ALA A 813 -6.38 3.29 5.79
C ALA A 813 -7.77 3.61 6.35
N PRO A 814 -8.83 3.67 5.53
CA PRO A 814 -10.18 4.02 6.01
C PRO A 814 -10.68 3.11 7.14
N ALA A 815 -10.27 1.83 7.12
CA ALA A 815 -10.63 0.88 8.17
C ALA A 815 -9.99 1.19 9.54
N LEU A 816 -8.86 1.91 9.57
CA LEU A 816 -8.20 2.38 10.79
C LEU A 816 -8.85 3.67 11.30
N THR A 817 -9.15 4.62 10.41
CA THR A 817 -9.72 5.93 10.77
C THR A 817 -11.09 5.83 11.43
N CYS A 818 -11.84 4.77 11.14
CA CYS A 818 -13.15 4.46 11.72
C CYS A 818 -13.19 4.45 13.26
N TRP A 819 -12.08 4.10 13.93
CA TRP A 819 -12.05 3.89 15.37
C TRP A 819 -10.74 4.32 16.02
N ALA A 820 -9.80 4.91 15.26
CA ALA A 820 -8.55 5.46 15.78
C ALA A 820 -8.76 6.91 16.27
N PRO A 821 -9.00 7.15 17.58
CA PRO A 821 -9.32 8.48 18.10
C PRO A 821 -8.16 9.47 18.04
N TRP A 822 -6.97 9.02 17.62
CA TRP A 822 -5.76 9.83 17.64
C TRP A 822 -5.45 10.53 16.33
N PHE A 823 -6.17 10.22 15.24
CA PHE A 823 -6.07 11.05 14.04
C PHE A 823 -6.55 12.47 14.36
N THR A 824 -5.80 13.46 13.88
CA THR A 824 -6.16 14.87 14.02
C THR A 824 -7.20 15.19 12.96
N TRP A 825 -8.46 15.25 13.38
CA TRP A 825 -9.57 15.63 12.52
C TRP A 825 -9.73 17.16 12.52
N ARG A 826 -9.66 17.77 11.34
CA ARG A 826 -10.10 19.15 11.09
C ARG A 826 -11.48 19.16 10.48
N GLY A 827 -12.11 20.33 10.51
CA GLY A 827 -13.47 20.50 10.02
C GLY A 827 -14.51 19.65 10.75
N THR A 828 -14.24 19.22 11.99
CA THR A 828 -15.22 18.55 12.86
C THR A 828 -16.28 19.53 13.33
N ASP A 829 -15.83 20.69 13.78
CA ASP A 829 -16.62 21.89 13.94
C ASP A 829 -16.26 22.86 12.81
N GLN A 830 -17.21 23.09 11.92
CA GLN A 830 -17.13 24.07 10.83
C GLN A 830 -18.06 25.25 11.09
N GLY A 831 -18.19 25.55 12.38
CA GLY A 831 -18.78 26.77 12.84
C GLY A 831 -18.11 28.01 12.25
N TYR A 832 -18.82 29.12 12.36
CA TYR A 832 -18.32 30.42 11.98
C TYR A 832 -18.79 31.41 13.05
N VAL A 833 -18.12 32.56 13.13
CA VAL A 833 -18.55 33.59 14.08
C VAL A 833 -19.49 34.54 13.35
N SER A 834 -20.72 34.53 13.84
CA SER A 834 -21.76 35.47 13.47
C SER A 834 -21.73 36.69 14.39
N TYR A 835 -22.76 37.52 14.31
CA TYR A 835 -22.97 38.68 15.17
C TYR A 835 -24.42 38.76 15.65
N THR A 836 -24.59 39.20 16.89
CA THR A 836 -25.89 39.50 17.50
C THR A 836 -26.48 40.80 16.94
N GLY A 837 -27.75 41.11 17.23
CA GLY A 837 -28.37 42.37 16.81
C GLY A 837 -27.61 43.64 17.24
N ASP A 838 -26.82 43.57 18.32
CA ASP A 838 -26.01 44.67 18.85
C ASP A 838 -24.58 44.73 18.24
N GLY A 839 -24.20 43.73 17.43
CA GLY A 839 -22.89 43.62 16.79
C GLY A 839 -21.82 42.95 17.63
N ASP A 840 -22.20 42.18 18.66
CA ASP A 840 -21.26 41.35 19.42
C ASP A 840 -21.04 40.00 18.70
N PRO A 841 -19.79 39.50 18.65
CA PRO A 841 -19.48 38.23 17.99
C PRO A 841 -20.14 37.07 18.73
N GLN A 842 -20.79 36.19 17.98
CA GLN A 842 -21.40 34.95 18.48
C GLN A 842 -20.89 33.76 17.66
N PRO A 843 -20.17 32.80 18.28
CA PRO A 843 -19.79 31.57 17.59
C PRO A 843 -21.04 30.73 17.31
N ILE A 844 -21.21 30.36 16.05
CA ILE A 844 -22.23 29.43 15.58
C ILE A 844 -21.55 28.08 15.40
N GLU A 845 -22.00 27.05 16.11
CA GLU A 845 -21.40 25.72 16.01
C GLU A 845 -22.08 24.90 14.92
N VAL A 846 -21.29 24.33 14.02
CA VAL A 846 -21.79 23.46 12.95
C VAL A 846 -20.99 22.16 12.95
N ARG A 847 -21.65 21.07 13.34
CA ARG A 847 -21.02 19.77 13.52
C ARG A 847 -21.10 18.94 12.26
N ALA A 848 -19.96 18.53 11.69
CA ALA A 848 -19.97 17.67 10.50
C ALA A 848 -20.56 16.28 10.81
N ALA A 849 -21.55 15.82 10.06
CA ALA A 849 -22.10 14.46 10.18
C ALA A 849 -21.34 13.43 9.33
N MET A 850 -20.59 13.92 8.33
CA MET A 850 -19.74 13.14 7.43
C MET A 850 -18.27 13.52 7.63
N ALA A 851 -17.40 12.57 7.34
CA ALA A 851 -15.98 12.78 7.16
C ALA A 851 -15.51 12.22 5.81
N SER A 852 -14.43 12.78 5.28
CA SER A 852 -13.70 12.25 4.12
C SER A 852 -12.26 11.93 4.50
N VAL A 853 -11.73 10.86 3.90
CA VAL A 853 -10.32 10.49 3.99
C VAL A 853 -9.83 10.16 2.60
N THR A 854 -8.81 10.86 2.15
CA THR A 854 -8.08 10.51 0.94
C THR A 854 -7.30 9.22 1.19
N ALA A 855 -7.55 8.19 0.39
CA ALA A 855 -6.89 6.89 0.53
C ALA A 855 -5.87 6.68 -0.60
N ARG A 856 -4.63 6.29 -0.27
CA ARG A 856 -3.63 5.90 -1.28
C ARG A 856 -3.85 4.45 -1.68
N PHE A 857 -4.42 4.24 -2.86
CA PHE A 857 -4.31 2.96 -3.55
C PHE A 857 -3.03 3.00 -4.38
N GLU A 858 -1.91 2.54 -3.81
CA GLU A 858 -0.62 2.54 -4.48
C GLU A 858 -0.68 1.68 -5.76
N GLY A 859 -0.57 2.32 -6.93
CA GLY A 859 -0.62 1.68 -8.24
C GLY A 859 -1.41 2.46 -9.31
N ASP A 860 -2.34 3.32 -8.91
CA ASP A 860 -3.26 4.02 -9.82
C ASP A 860 -3.10 5.54 -9.73
N TRP A 861 -2.11 6.08 -10.45
CA TRP A 861 -2.20 7.47 -10.89
C TRP A 861 -3.28 7.57 -11.99
N PRO A 862 -4.20 8.56 -11.96
CA PRO A 862 -4.05 9.86 -11.29
C PRO A 862 -5.15 10.22 -10.26
N GLN A 863 -5.99 9.29 -9.79
CA GLN A 863 -7.09 9.64 -8.88
C GLN A 863 -6.99 8.87 -7.56
N GLU A 864 -6.49 9.57 -6.53
CA GLU A 864 -6.60 9.19 -5.13
C GLU A 864 -8.08 9.32 -4.73
N PRO A 865 -8.82 8.23 -4.49
CA PRO A 865 -10.24 8.34 -4.18
C PRO A 865 -10.46 8.87 -2.75
N ASP A 866 -11.40 9.80 -2.63
CA ASP A 866 -11.93 10.21 -1.33
C ASP A 866 -12.91 9.16 -0.81
N VAL A 867 -12.64 8.63 0.37
CA VAL A 867 -13.50 7.66 1.05
C VAL A 867 -14.38 8.39 2.05
N TRP A 868 -15.70 8.24 1.91
CA TRP A 868 -16.64 8.92 2.80
C TRP A 868 -17.07 8.05 3.96
N MET A 869 -17.04 8.60 5.17
CA MET A 869 -17.40 7.90 6.40
C MET A 869 -18.23 8.78 7.33
N LEU A 870 -18.71 8.19 8.42
CA LEU A 870 -19.37 8.93 9.50
C LEU A 870 -18.38 9.95 10.10
N GLY A 871 -18.86 11.17 10.37
CA GLY A 871 -18.08 12.17 11.12
C GLY A 871 -17.59 11.58 12.46
N PRO A 872 -16.42 11.97 12.98
CA PRO A 872 -15.77 11.28 14.09
C PRO A 872 -16.63 11.22 15.37
N ASP A 873 -17.40 12.25 15.67
CA ASP A 873 -18.34 12.25 16.80
C ASP A 873 -19.51 11.30 16.59
N LEU A 874 -20.08 11.29 15.37
CA LEU A 874 -21.18 10.40 15.01
C LEU A 874 -20.72 8.94 14.97
N GLY A 875 -19.52 8.67 14.45
CA GLY A 875 -18.90 7.35 14.48
C GLY A 875 -18.72 6.82 15.90
N ARG A 876 -18.28 7.66 16.84
CA ARG A 876 -18.24 7.33 18.28
C ARG A 876 -19.62 7.05 18.85
N ALA A 877 -20.61 7.91 18.57
CA ALA A 877 -21.99 7.72 19.03
C ALA A 877 -22.61 6.42 18.50
N PHE A 878 -22.26 6.04 17.26
CA PHE A 878 -22.73 4.81 16.64
C PHE A 878 -21.96 3.58 17.11
N GLY A 879 -20.85 3.76 17.85
CA GLY A 879 -19.98 2.69 18.30
C GLY A 879 -19.24 2.01 17.16
N VAL A 880 -18.89 2.76 16.10
CA VAL A 880 -18.13 2.25 14.95
C VAL A 880 -16.81 1.67 15.46
N ALA A 881 -16.56 0.43 15.11
CA ALA A 881 -15.42 -0.34 15.59
C ALA A 881 -14.66 -1.06 14.45
N GLY A 882 -15.11 -0.89 13.21
CA GLY A 882 -14.48 -1.46 12.04
C GLY A 882 -15.20 -1.13 10.75
N MET A 883 -14.67 -1.67 9.66
CA MET A 883 -15.18 -1.51 8.31
C MET A 883 -15.03 -2.83 7.57
N ARG A 884 -15.99 -3.16 6.70
CA ARG A 884 -15.91 -4.29 5.78
C ARG A 884 -16.30 -3.84 4.38
N GLY A 885 -15.59 -4.31 3.37
CA GLY A 885 -15.83 -3.92 1.98
C GLY A 885 -14.54 -3.47 1.30
N GLY A 886 -14.66 -3.03 0.05
CA GLY A 886 -13.55 -2.63 -0.80
C GLY A 886 -13.66 -1.19 -1.29
N ARG A 887 -13.08 -0.89 -2.45
CA ARG A 887 -13.06 0.47 -3.02
C ARG A 887 -14.45 1.05 -3.31
N TRP A 888 -15.38 0.20 -3.75
CA TRP A 888 -16.65 0.62 -4.33
C TRP A 888 -17.84 0.48 -3.38
N LEU A 889 -17.72 -0.34 -2.34
CA LEU A 889 -18.78 -0.57 -1.36
C LEU A 889 -18.15 -0.86 0.00
N ARG A 890 -18.51 -0.06 1.00
CA ARG A 890 -18.02 -0.16 2.38
C ARG A 890 -19.18 -0.16 3.36
N HIS A 891 -19.13 -1.09 4.31
CA HIS A 891 -20.02 -1.13 5.45
C HIS A 891 -19.23 -0.79 6.72
N TYR A 892 -19.66 0.24 7.42
CA TYR A 892 -19.13 0.60 8.74
C TYR A 892 -19.80 -0.24 9.80
N LEU A 893 -19.03 -0.89 10.67
CA LEU A 893 -19.53 -1.89 11.62
C LEU A 893 -19.44 -1.36 13.05
N ASP A 894 -20.44 -1.68 13.88
CA ASP A 894 -20.35 -1.44 15.33
C ASP A 894 -19.53 -2.50 16.07
N GLY A 895 -19.38 -2.34 17.39
CA GLY A 895 -18.70 -3.29 18.28
C GLY A 895 -19.28 -4.72 18.33
N ARG A 896 -20.40 -5.00 17.65
CA ARG A 896 -20.96 -6.35 17.48
C ARG A 896 -20.76 -6.90 16.06
N GLY A 897 -20.14 -6.12 15.17
CA GLY A 897 -19.96 -6.46 13.77
C GLY A 897 -21.20 -6.19 12.90
N GLU A 898 -22.21 -5.49 13.42
CA GLU A 898 -23.41 -5.13 12.65
C GLU A 898 -23.17 -3.84 11.88
N PRO A 899 -23.56 -3.75 10.59
CA PRO A 899 -23.46 -2.50 9.84
C PRO A 899 -24.27 -1.38 10.46
N VAL A 900 -23.71 -0.17 10.44
CA VAL A 900 -24.32 1.07 10.97
C VAL A 900 -24.37 2.19 9.92
N ALA A 901 -23.55 2.11 8.89
CA ALA A 901 -23.60 2.98 7.73
C ALA A 901 -23.07 2.22 6.50
N THR A 902 -23.38 2.71 5.31
CA THR A 902 -22.91 2.15 4.04
C THR A 902 -22.48 3.28 3.12
N GLU A 903 -21.27 3.16 2.59
CA GLU A 903 -20.73 4.03 1.56
C GLU A 903 -20.61 3.23 0.27
N ARG A 904 -20.96 3.87 -0.85
CA ARG A 904 -20.85 3.29 -2.18
C ARG A 904 -20.32 4.33 -3.15
N ASP A 905 -19.21 4.00 -3.80
CA ASP A 905 -18.60 4.73 -4.91
C ASP A 905 -18.81 3.88 -6.18
N VAL A 906 -19.50 4.41 -7.17
CA VAL A 906 -19.87 3.67 -8.38
C VAL A 906 -18.85 3.91 -9.48
N LYS A 907 -18.18 2.84 -9.90
CA LYS A 907 -17.19 2.88 -10.97
C LYS A 907 -17.80 3.46 -12.27
N PRO A 908 -17.25 4.55 -12.83
CA PRO A 908 -17.77 5.13 -14.06
C PRO A 908 -17.66 4.14 -15.24
N PRO A 909 -18.74 3.84 -15.99
CA PRO A 909 -18.60 3.24 -17.31
C PRO A 909 -18.09 4.33 -18.28
N TYR A 910 -16.77 4.56 -18.30
CA TYR A 910 -16.08 5.61 -19.07
C TYR A 910 -16.38 7.05 -18.58
N TYR A 911 -15.44 8.00 -18.83
CA TYR A 911 -15.30 9.41 -18.36
C TYR A 911 -16.55 10.35 -18.31
N THR A 912 -17.71 9.85 -17.87
CA THR A 912 -19.03 10.41 -18.17
C THR A 912 -19.99 10.38 -16.98
N PHE A 913 -19.61 9.76 -15.85
CA PHE A 913 -20.49 9.52 -14.72
C PHE A 913 -19.71 9.40 -13.40
N ASP A 914 -20.02 10.22 -12.39
CA ASP A 914 -19.60 10.02 -11.00
C ASP A 914 -20.87 9.83 -10.14
N HIS A 915 -20.85 8.87 -9.22
CA HIS A 915 -21.98 8.61 -8.33
C HIS A 915 -21.51 7.95 -7.03
N HIS A 916 -21.53 8.74 -5.97
CA HIS A 916 -21.00 8.38 -4.66
C HIS A 916 -21.98 8.79 -3.56
N TYR A 917 -22.29 7.91 -2.62
CA TYR A 917 -23.13 8.23 -1.46
C TYR A 917 -22.75 7.50 -0.18
N LEU A 918 -23.07 8.14 0.95
CA LEU A 918 -22.98 7.60 2.30
C LEU A 918 -24.36 7.66 2.96
N VAL A 919 -24.86 6.51 3.43
CA VAL A 919 -26.18 6.37 4.03
C VAL A 919 -26.15 5.65 5.38
N THR A 920 -27.13 5.93 6.22
CA THR A 920 -27.35 5.26 7.51
C THR A 920 -28.84 5.17 7.84
N ASP A 921 -29.19 4.46 8.93
CA ASP A 921 -30.54 4.47 9.49
C ASP A 921 -30.90 5.86 10.03
N ARG A 922 -32.02 6.39 9.57
CA ARG A 922 -32.48 7.74 9.91
C ARG A 922 -32.69 7.93 11.40
N LYS A 923 -33.36 6.99 12.05
CA LYS A 923 -33.63 7.06 13.49
C LYS A 923 -32.34 7.12 14.29
N ARG A 924 -31.34 6.33 13.91
CA ARG A 924 -30.02 6.30 14.55
C ARG A 924 -29.31 7.66 14.47
N LEU A 925 -29.35 8.34 13.32
CA LEU A 925 -28.79 9.68 13.15
C LEU A 925 -29.47 10.70 14.08
N VAL A 926 -30.79 10.75 14.05
CA VAL A 926 -31.59 11.70 14.85
C VAL A 926 -31.35 11.50 16.35
N ASP A 927 -31.41 10.24 16.82
CA ASP A 927 -31.20 9.91 18.22
C ASP A 927 -29.77 10.31 18.68
N ALA A 928 -28.75 10.11 17.83
CA ALA A 928 -27.36 10.46 18.17
C ALA A 928 -27.12 11.98 18.23
N LEU A 929 -27.62 12.75 17.25
CA LEU A 929 -27.48 14.20 17.28
C LEU A 929 -28.26 14.82 18.44
N ALA A 930 -29.47 14.32 18.73
CA ALA A 930 -30.26 14.79 19.86
C ALA A 930 -29.58 14.52 21.20
N ALA A 931 -28.87 13.41 21.36
CA ALA A 931 -28.11 13.09 22.57
C ALA A 931 -26.97 14.09 22.84
N GLU A 932 -26.39 14.65 21.77
CA GLU A 932 -25.33 15.68 21.82
C GLU A 932 -25.90 17.12 21.82
N GLY A 933 -27.22 17.29 21.80
CA GLY A 933 -27.86 18.61 21.82
C GLY A 933 -27.94 19.32 20.45
N PHE A 934 -27.81 18.58 19.36
CA PHE A 934 -27.92 19.07 17.99
C PHE A 934 -29.21 18.60 17.31
N ILE A 935 -29.62 19.33 16.29
CA ILE A 935 -30.66 18.93 15.34
C ILE A 935 -30.03 18.70 13.97
N PRO A 936 -30.52 17.71 13.19
CA PRO A 936 -29.98 17.42 11.87
C PRO A 936 -30.41 18.49 10.85
N MET A 937 -29.50 18.79 9.94
CA MET A 937 -29.68 19.71 8.83
C MET A 937 -28.97 19.20 7.57
N TRP A 938 -29.45 19.61 6.40
CA TRP A 938 -28.87 19.27 5.11
C TRP A 938 -28.74 20.49 4.21
N ILE A 939 -27.67 20.55 3.44
CA ILE A 939 -27.56 21.41 2.25
C ILE A 939 -27.66 20.50 1.03
N ILE A 940 -28.50 20.89 0.09
CA ILE A 940 -28.74 20.18 -1.17
C ILE A 940 -28.51 21.18 -2.29
N ARG A 941 -27.57 20.86 -3.19
CA ARG A 941 -27.24 21.66 -4.37
C ARG A 941 -27.56 20.88 -5.63
N VAL A 942 -28.22 21.53 -6.58
CA VAL A 942 -28.45 21.02 -7.93
C VAL A 942 -27.92 22.08 -8.89
N LEU A 943 -26.88 21.72 -9.63
CA LEU A 943 -26.28 22.51 -10.68
C LEU A 943 -26.57 21.86 -12.03
N TRP A 944 -27.15 22.63 -12.94
CA TRP A 944 -27.31 22.27 -14.34
C TRP A 944 -26.44 23.18 -15.20
N GLU A 945 -25.62 22.62 -16.06
CA GLU A 945 -24.77 23.37 -16.99
C GLU A 945 -25.11 22.98 -18.43
N ALA A 946 -25.49 23.97 -19.25
CA ALA A 946 -25.56 23.81 -20.69
C ALA A 946 -24.15 24.01 -21.27
N THR A 947 -23.50 22.92 -21.66
CA THR A 947 -22.19 22.94 -22.31
C THR A 947 -22.35 22.78 -23.83
N PRO A 948 -21.70 23.61 -24.67
CA PRO A 948 -21.68 23.39 -26.11
C PRO A 948 -21.02 22.03 -26.38
N ALA A 949 -21.80 21.04 -26.83
CA ALA A 949 -21.35 19.66 -26.94
C ALA A 949 -19.94 19.51 -27.53
N LEU A 950 -19.01 19.02 -26.71
CA LEU A 950 -17.68 18.59 -27.12
C LEU A 950 -17.81 17.30 -27.96
N PHE A 951 -17.92 17.43 -29.27
CA PHE A 951 -17.85 16.28 -30.16
C PHE A 951 -16.39 15.94 -30.45
N MET A 952 -15.82 14.95 -29.75
CA MET A 952 -14.48 14.44 -30.09
C MET A 952 -14.53 13.69 -31.43
N ARG A 953 -14.24 14.38 -32.54
CA ARG A 953 -13.84 13.75 -33.81
C ARG A 953 -12.39 14.12 -34.10
N GLY A 954 -11.47 13.23 -33.74
CA GLY A 954 -10.07 13.34 -34.19
C GLY A 954 -9.29 14.54 -33.65
N TYR A 955 -9.43 14.87 -32.35
CA TYR A 955 -8.64 15.87 -31.61
C TYR A 955 -8.84 17.35 -31.99
N GLU A 956 -9.78 17.69 -32.87
CA GLU A 956 -10.10 19.10 -33.17
C GLU A 956 -11.43 19.52 -32.52
N PHE A 957 -11.41 20.67 -31.84
CA PHE A 957 -12.53 21.28 -31.13
C PHE A 957 -13.29 22.20 -32.09
N ASP A 958 -14.59 21.95 -32.32
CA ASP A 958 -15.44 22.83 -33.12
C ASP A 958 -16.68 23.26 -32.32
N PRO A 959 -16.72 24.47 -31.75
CA PRO A 959 -17.89 24.97 -31.03
C PRO A 959 -19.07 25.11 -31.99
N ARG A 960 -20.20 24.46 -31.69
CA ARG A 960 -21.40 24.60 -32.52
C ARG A 960 -21.96 26.03 -32.42
N PRO A 961 -22.31 26.68 -33.56
CA PRO A 961 -22.92 28.00 -33.53
C PRO A 961 -24.25 27.99 -32.75
N GLY A 962 -24.36 28.84 -31.72
CA GLY A 962 -25.63 29.14 -31.04
C GLY A 962 -25.78 28.64 -29.59
N LEU A 963 -24.88 27.80 -29.07
CA LEU A 963 -24.83 27.43 -27.65
C LEU A 963 -23.81 28.31 -26.90
N VAL A 964 -24.28 29.08 -25.93
CA VAL A 964 -23.45 29.83 -24.97
C VAL A 964 -23.47 29.04 -23.66
N HIS A 965 -22.33 28.96 -22.97
CA HIS A 965 -22.28 28.36 -21.65
C HIS A 965 -23.24 29.11 -20.71
N GLN A 966 -24.16 28.37 -20.09
CA GLN A 966 -25.11 28.86 -19.10
C GLN A 966 -25.26 27.78 -18.03
N SER A 967 -25.47 28.19 -16.79
CA SER A 967 -25.76 27.28 -15.69
C SER A 967 -26.90 27.79 -14.82
N ARG A 968 -27.60 26.86 -14.17
CA ARG A 968 -28.56 27.14 -13.11
C ARG A 968 -28.11 26.42 -11.86
N ASP A 969 -27.84 27.18 -10.81
CA ASP A 969 -27.41 26.67 -9.51
C ASP A 969 -28.49 26.91 -8.48
N THR A 970 -29.08 25.83 -7.99
CA THR A 970 -30.15 25.87 -6.99
C THR A 970 -29.70 25.17 -5.72
N VAL A 971 -29.84 25.87 -4.58
CA VAL A 971 -29.39 25.39 -3.27
C VAL A 971 -30.51 25.50 -2.26
N TRP A 972 -30.83 24.37 -1.61
CA TRP A 972 -31.77 24.28 -0.49
C TRP A 972 -31.04 23.95 0.80
N MET A 973 -31.58 24.47 1.89
CA MET A 973 -31.28 24.05 3.25
C MET A 973 -32.52 23.37 3.82
N VAL A 974 -32.35 22.16 4.37
CA VAL A 974 -33.44 21.42 5.02
C VAL A 974 -33.14 21.24 6.50
N ILE A 975 -34.10 21.55 7.37
CA ILE A 975 -33.96 21.53 8.83
C ILE A 975 -34.97 20.56 9.43
N GLY A 976 -34.53 19.69 10.34
CA GLY A 976 -35.42 18.91 11.22
C GLY A 976 -35.60 17.43 10.85
N ASP A 977 -36.60 16.78 11.45
CA ASP A 977 -36.94 15.36 11.24
C ASP A 977 -38.28 15.21 10.48
N PRO A 978 -38.32 14.49 9.35
CA PRO A 978 -39.55 14.22 8.60
C PRO A 978 -40.67 13.54 9.40
N VAL A 979 -40.36 12.78 10.47
CA VAL A 979 -41.38 12.04 11.26
C VAL A 979 -41.99 12.86 12.39
N SER A 980 -41.32 13.89 12.93
CA SER A 980 -41.96 14.83 13.84
C SER A 980 -43.01 15.70 13.12
N GLY A 981 -42.94 15.76 11.77
CA GLY A 981 -43.74 16.63 10.92
C GLY A 981 -43.19 18.05 10.82
N ASP A 982 -42.08 18.35 11.49
CA ASP A 982 -41.40 19.64 11.51
C ASP A 982 -40.15 19.59 10.62
N THR A 983 -40.34 19.40 9.31
CA THR A 983 -39.26 19.61 8.32
C THR A 983 -39.48 20.93 7.60
N GLU A 984 -38.49 21.81 7.69
CA GLU A 984 -38.49 23.11 7.02
C GLU A 984 -37.53 23.07 5.83
N VAL A 985 -38.02 23.41 4.64
CA VAL A 985 -37.19 23.56 3.44
C VAL A 985 -37.04 25.05 3.13
N VAL A 986 -35.81 25.55 3.16
CA VAL A 986 -35.45 26.94 2.91
C VAL A 986 -34.65 27.01 1.59
N LEU A 987 -35.13 27.78 0.63
CA LEU A 987 -34.39 28.07 -0.60
C LEU A 987 -33.31 29.12 -0.30
N LEU A 988 -32.04 28.75 -0.43
CA LEU A 988 -30.91 29.66 -0.20
C LEU A 988 -30.52 30.42 -1.47
N ALA A 989 -30.51 29.73 -2.60
CA ALA A 989 -30.19 30.30 -3.90
C ALA A 989 -30.94 29.58 -5.03
N ASP A 990 -31.35 30.33 -6.04
CA ASP A 990 -31.77 29.81 -7.36
C ASP A 990 -31.27 30.82 -8.40
N ALA A 991 -30.02 30.64 -8.80
CA ALA A 991 -29.33 31.56 -9.68
C ALA A 991 -29.20 30.95 -11.08
N LEU A 992 -29.73 31.64 -12.08
CA LEU A 992 -29.46 31.37 -13.49
C LEU A 992 -28.34 32.33 -13.92
N GLU A 993 -27.26 31.78 -14.48
CA GLU A 993 -26.10 32.51 -15.02
C GLU A 993 -26.47 33.68 -15.95
N PRO A 994 -25.54 34.67 -16.09
CA PRO A 994 -24.08 34.51 -15.99
C PRO A 994 -23.58 34.46 -14.54
N TRP A 995 -23.05 33.30 -14.16
CA TRP A 995 -22.20 33.10 -13.00
C TRP A 995 -20.83 33.39 -13.57
N HIS A 996 -20.40 34.63 -13.35
CA HIS A 996 -19.00 34.92 -13.47
C HIS A 996 -18.32 34.03 -12.44
N ARG A 997 -17.67 32.96 -12.90
CA ARG A 997 -16.54 32.38 -12.18
C ARG A 997 -15.77 33.58 -11.68
N ARG A 998 -15.73 33.80 -10.35
CA ARG A 998 -14.69 34.67 -9.81
C ARG A 998 -13.44 34.10 -10.43
N ALA A 999 -12.78 34.90 -11.28
CA ALA A 999 -11.37 34.67 -11.48
C ALA A 999 -10.82 34.81 -10.07
N ASP A 1000 -10.71 33.68 -9.38
CA ASP A 1000 -9.68 33.56 -8.38
C ASP A 1000 -8.45 34.07 -9.10
N ASP A 1001 -7.80 35.03 -8.45
CA ASP A 1001 -6.43 35.36 -8.69
C ASP A 1001 -5.65 34.04 -8.60
N ASN A 1002 -5.62 33.30 -9.72
CA ASN A 1002 -4.54 32.41 -10.05
C ASN A 1002 -3.32 33.33 -10.26
N GLU A 1003 -2.76 33.78 -9.15
CA GLU A 1003 -1.32 34.04 -9.05
C GLU A 1003 -0.53 32.73 -8.99
N ASP A 1004 -1.16 31.58 -9.23
CA ASP A 1004 -0.47 30.37 -9.70
C ASP A 1004 -0.37 30.41 -11.23
N THR A 1005 0.32 31.42 -11.76
CA THR A 1005 1.09 31.26 -13.00
C THR A 1005 2.52 30.87 -12.62
N GLU A 1006 2.72 29.66 -12.12
CA GLU A 1006 3.99 28.94 -12.29
C GLU A 1006 4.01 28.33 -13.69
N GLU A 1007 4.04 29.17 -14.72
CA GLU A 1007 4.39 28.76 -16.09
C GLU A 1007 4.67 30.03 -16.91
N ASP A 1008 5.75 30.73 -16.54
CA ASP A 1008 6.65 31.48 -17.42
C ASP A 1008 7.54 32.42 -16.57
N GLU A 1009 8.61 31.88 -15.99
CA GLU A 1009 9.89 32.58 -15.72
C GLU A 1009 10.94 31.59 -15.17
N GLU A 1010 11.97 31.31 -15.97
CA GLU A 1010 13.26 30.59 -15.71
C GLU A 1010 13.28 29.21 -15.03
#